data_AF-A0A5A7S575-F1
#
_entry.id   AF-A0A5A7S575-F1
#
_cell.length_a   1.000
_cell.length_b   1.000
_cell.length_c   1.000
_cell.angle_alpha   90.00
_cell.angle_beta   90.00
_cell.angle_gamma   90.00
#
_symmetry.space_group_name_H-M   'P 1'
#
loop_
_entity.id
_entity.type
_entity.pdbx_description
1 polymer ?
#
loop_
_entity_poly.entity_id
_entity_poly.type
_entity_poly.pdbx_seq_one_letter_code
_entity_poly.pdbx_strand_id
1 'polypeptide(L)'
;MSNTSNMTEPKIVAILCNWCSYAGADLAGVNRFQYPPTIRIIRVMCSTRVEPSFVLKAFLRGADGVLVGGCHLGDCHYVTGNYYTMGKVNMAKRLLRHAGIDERRLRLEWVSASEGERFANIVTEFTEELKELGPLPEEQKNSLALKAAYNISFSPRIRIIATKERMLTTEGNRYGEIFTSHEMERLANAIVYDELNEEMIRLLIKEKMLTLEEIAKEIGLREEIVFRYLMDFLYRQEATFKEENGKIYYRYEGKKEKKVEPFIVGYGDGNGGEGIAFIGSGVANLKKAMEYAEKGEEVFVIERFPSINMNVIRKHVSSLNDEIDFQKFRKMVEEEKIKLITNAYVKEISNRTLKIIRYPTRISNACNNCNICYEVCPIKIVDRERSLFSRKAVYGRDGVPSTYFLEKETPFCQTGCPAHVDVRSYVAKIAEGKFKESVEIIRERLPLPAVLGRVCPHPCEQMCKRSKIEKPISIRLLKRFVADWEWEKEGKIDLGKMPSNENNKHKVAVIGSGPAGLTVAYELARKGYKVTIFDALPVAGGMLAVGIPPYRLPNDVLEREINAILEMGVELKLNTTVGKDISFEELRKNYDAVFIGVGAHKSKKLNIEGEELNGVIPGVDFLREVNISPETVRAVFTGRKVVVIGGGDVAIDAARCAIRLGSEEVTILYRRSRKEMPAREEEIKFAEEEGVTIRYLVSPVKIVGDERVKGVECIEMELGEPDESGRRKPIPKKGSEFFIEADTVISAIGQYPDLSFLPNEIKKTKWGTIVVDTNTAATSMSGVFAGGDAVVGPSIVIEAVAWGRRAAYGIDAYIHGKEVSFDPVEEDVNRLIAYREDIENLKRNVVLSGVEEEERKEVELIPIDERLSTFKEVEKGFSEKDAVEEAKRCLSCRECIGCGICGNECPQNAIDYNEKEKEIEIKAKEIHVDPEIYFESGGNEHNEHNKHNEHNAHINLFELEDMLSLGIVTTPDGKKPEKVVFISDGKNKYIERLMEELKKKGVKSEVTKVSGNGALIVNCKFKESEYYKKLKRRK
;
A
#
# COMPACT_ATOMS: atom_id res chain seq x y z
N MET A 1 28.06 -54.06 30.79
CA MET A 1 26.61 -54.21 30.57
C MET A 1 25.92 -52.98 31.10
N SER A 2 25.72 -51.99 30.24
CA SER A 2 24.99 -50.75 30.53
C SER A 2 23.94 -50.61 29.44
N ASN A 3 22.67 -50.61 29.85
CA ASN A 3 21.44 -50.57 29.04
C ASN A 3 21.58 -49.86 27.68
N THR A 4 21.94 -50.62 26.63
CA THR A 4 21.57 -50.32 25.24
C THR A 4 20.13 -50.80 25.07
N SER A 5 19.17 -50.02 25.56
CA SER A 5 17.76 -50.25 25.25
C SER A 5 17.57 -50.08 23.75
N ASN A 6 17.26 -51.19 23.05
CA ASN A 6 16.75 -51.29 21.67
C ASN A 6 16.42 -49.95 20.98
N MET A 7 17.40 -49.28 20.38
CA MET A 7 17.12 -48.31 19.34
C MET A 7 16.77 -49.10 18.08
N THR A 8 15.48 -49.13 17.76
CA THR A 8 14.97 -49.76 16.54
C THR A 8 15.62 -49.06 15.35
N GLU A 9 16.20 -49.82 14.41
CA GLU A 9 16.80 -49.22 13.21
C GLU A 9 15.75 -48.38 12.47
N PRO A 10 16.06 -47.11 12.08
CA PRO A 10 15.11 -46.24 11.42
C PRO A 10 14.58 -46.84 10.13
N LYS A 11 13.26 -46.76 9.90
CA LYS A 11 12.62 -47.18 8.65
C LYS A 11 12.77 -46.09 7.60
N ILE A 12 13.59 -46.34 6.57
CA ILE A 12 13.85 -45.36 5.52
C ILE A 12 13.14 -45.77 4.23
N VAL A 13 12.38 -44.85 3.63
CA VAL A 13 11.84 -45.02 2.27
C VAL A 13 12.69 -44.19 1.31
N ALA A 14 13.34 -44.84 0.35
CA ALA A 14 14.18 -44.18 -0.63
C ALA A 14 13.51 -44.18 -2.01
N ILE A 15 13.13 -43.01 -2.53
CA ILE A 15 12.51 -42.86 -3.83
C ILE A 15 13.57 -42.39 -4.83
N LEU A 16 13.97 -43.28 -5.73
CA LEU A 16 15.17 -43.10 -6.56
C LEU A 16 14.84 -43.00 -8.05
N CYS A 17 15.44 -42.01 -8.72
CA CYS A 17 15.46 -41.88 -10.16
C CYS A 17 16.12 -43.10 -10.82
N ASN A 18 15.39 -43.71 -11.75
CA ASN A 18 15.79 -44.86 -12.54
C ASN A 18 17.18 -44.71 -13.19
N TRP A 19 17.46 -43.52 -13.73
CA TRP A 19 18.60 -43.29 -14.62
C TRP A 19 19.94 -43.19 -13.88
N CYS A 20 19.94 -42.62 -12.67
CA CYS A 20 21.18 -42.36 -11.94
C CYS A 20 21.14 -42.92 -10.52
N SER A 21 20.34 -42.37 -9.62
CA SER A 21 20.40 -42.75 -8.20
C SER A 21 19.99 -44.20 -7.92
N TYR A 22 19.03 -44.78 -8.68
CA TYR A 22 18.72 -46.20 -8.58
C TYR A 22 19.84 -47.08 -9.15
N ALA A 23 20.45 -46.68 -10.27
CA ALA A 23 21.58 -47.39 -10.84
C ALA A 23 22.83 -47.33 -9.92
N GLY A 24 23.04 -46.20 -9.24
CA GLY A 24 24.06 -46.07 -8.19
C GLY A 24 23.77 -46.99 -7.00
N ALA A 25 22.50 -47.10 -6.56
CA ALA A 25 22.11 -48.05 -5.52
C ALA A 25 22.31 -49.51 -5.95
N ASP A 26 21.97 -49.86 -7.19
CA ASP A 26 22.20 -51.19 -7.75
C ASP A 26 23.70 -51.52 -7.83
N LEU A 27 24.51 -50.55 -8.29
CA LEU A 27 25.98 -50.64 -8.30
C LEU A 27 26.55 -50.81 -6.89
N ALA A 28 25.96 -50.17 -5.88
CA ALA A 28 26.36 -50.36 -4.49
C ALA A 28 26.12 -51.80 -4.03
N GLY A 29 24.97 -52.37 -4.39
CA GLY A 29 24.64 -53.77 -4.14
C GLY A 29 25.60 -54.74 -4.85
N VAL A 30 25.89 -54.51 -6.14
CA VAL A 30 26.83 -55.33 -6.93
C VAL A 30 28.24 -55.31 -6.33
N ASN A 31 28.72 -54.13 -5.94
CA ASN A 31 30.04 -53.97 -5.30
C ASN A 31 30.06 -54.35 -3.82
N ARG A 32 28.92 -54.77 -3.25
CA ARG A 32 28.77 -55.19 -1.85
C ARG A 32 29.13 -54.10 -0.84
N PHE A 33 28.96 -52.82 -1.20
CA PHE A 33 29.05 -51.74 -0.22
C PHE A 33 27.96 -51.92 0.82
N GLN A 34 28.35 -51.85 2.10
CA GLN A 34 27.43 -52.06 3.21
C GLN A 34 26.64 -50.77 3.47
N TYR A 35 25.32 -50.88 3.53
CA TYR A 35 24.44 -49.82 4.02
C TYR A 35 23.26 -50.44 4.78
N PRO A 36 22.61 -49.70 5.70
CA PRO A 36 21.58 -50.23 6.58
C PRO A 36 20.44 -50.99 5.86
N PRO A 37 20.03 -52.18 6.36
CA PRO A 37 19.05 -53.05 5.68
C PRO A 37 17.59 -52.57 5.78
N THR A 38 17.32 -51.56 6.62
CA THR A 38 15.98 -51.00 6.82
C THR A 38 15.54 -50.02 5.75
N ILE A 39 16.41 -49.68 4.79
CA ILE A 39 16.03 -48.91 3.61
C ILE A 39 15.12 -49.73 2.68
N ARG A 40 14.06 -49.09 2.18
CA ARG A 40 13.16 -49.63 1.16
C ARG A 40 13.19 -48.74 -0.06
N ILE A 41 13.77 -49.25 -1.14
CA ILE A 41 13.94 -48.52 -2.39
C ILE A 41 12.67 -48.62 -3.25
N ILE A 42 12.13 -47.47 -3.63
CA ILE A 42 11.06 -47.30 -4.60
C ILE A 42 11.68 -46.68 -5.86
N ARG A 43 11.69 -47.43 -6.94
CA ARG A 43 12.20 -46.98 -8.24
C ARG A 43 11.14 -46.14 -8.95
N VAL A 44 11.51 -44.95 -9.40
CA VAL A 44 10.68 -44.09 -10.26
C VAL A 44 11.43 -43.76 -11.54
N MET A 45 10.73 -43.62 -12.68
CA MET A 45 11.40 -43.28 -13.94
C MET A 45 12.19 -41.96 -13.87
N CYS A 46 11.72 -41.00 -13.07
CA CYS A 46 12.40 -39.75 -12.81
C CYS A 46 12.04 -39.24 -11.42
N SER A 47 12.99 -38.61 -10.73
CA SER A 47 12.75 -37.94 -9.45
C SER A 47 11.71 -36.81 -9.57
N THR A 48 11.46 -36.24 -10.75
CA THR A 48 10.42 -35.22 -10.96
C THR A 48 9.01 -35.74 -10.69
N ARG A 49 8.79 -37.06 -10.77
CA ARG A 49 7.52 -37.70 -10.44
C ARG A 49 7.27 -37.82 -8.94
N VAL A 50 8.25 -37.47 -8.10
CA VAL A 50 8.09 -37.48 -6.64
C VAL A 50 7.30 -36.24 -6.24
N GLU A 51 5.99 -36.41 -6.07
CA GLU A 51 5.11 -35.38 -5.52
C GLU A 51 5.27 -35.28 -3.99
N PRO A 52 5.06 -34.09 -3.40
CA PRO A 52 5.10 -33.93 -1.93
C PRO A 52 4.19 -34.93 -1.19
N SER A 53 3.05 -35.28 -1.79
CA SER A 53 2.12 -36.27 -1.25
C SER A 53 2.74 -37.65 -1.03
N PHE A 54 3.70 -38.07 -1.85
CA PHE A 54 4.37 -39.37 -1.72
C PHE A 54 5.26 -39.40 -0.48
N VAL A 55 5.98 -38.30 -0.25
CA VAL A 55 6.82 -38.13 0.95
C VAL A 55 5.95 -38.14 2.20
N LEU A 56 4.93 -37.30 2.25
CA LEU A 56 4.04 -37.20 3.41
C LEU A 56 3.31 -38.52 3.67
N LYS A 57 2.95 -39.26 2.61
CA LYS A 57 2.35 -40.59 2.74
C LYS A 57 3.30 -41.61 3.36
N ALA A 58 4.60 -41.55 3.07
CA ALA A 58 5.58 -42.44 3.68
C ALA A 58 5.63 -42.27 5.20
N PHE A 59 5.62 -41.01 5.69
CA PHE A 59 5.54 -40.72 7.13
C PHE A 59 4.23 -41.20 7.75
N LEU A 60 3.08 -40.95 7.09
CA LEU A 60 1.76 -41.49 7.52
C LEU A 60 1.71 -43.03 7.54
N ARG A 61 2.62 -43.71 6.83
CA ARG A 61 2.75 -45.17 6.80
C ARG A 61 3.87 -45.69 7.71
N GLY A 62 4.45 -44.83 8.53
CA GLY A 62 5.40 -45.20 9.57
C GLY A 62 6.88 -45.18 9.14
N ALA A 63 7.25 -44.48 8.07
CA ALA A 63 8.64 -44.17 7.78
C ALA A 63 9.20 -43.21 8.84
N ASP A 64 10.45 -43.42 9.27
CA ASP A 64 11.17 -42.53 10.17
C ASP A 64 11.97 -41.47 9.39
N GLY A 65 12.28 -41.77 8.12
CA GLY A 65 12.84 -40.82 7.16
C GLY A 65 12.57 -41.19 5.70
N VAL A 66 12.66 -40.18 4.82
CA VAL A 66 12.48 -40.33 3.38
C VAL A 66 13.69 -39.77 2.65
N LEU A 67 14.29 -40.57 1.77
CA LEU A 67 15.38 -40.16 0.90
C LEU A 67 14.86 -40.02 -0.53
N VAL A 68 15.03 -38.87 -1.16
CA VAL A 68 14.74 -38.66 -2.58
C VAL A 68 16.07 -38.58 -3.33
N GLY A 69 16.31 -39.49 -4.27
CA GLY A 69 17.54 -39.51 -5.06
C GLY A 69 17.29 -39.10 -6.51
N GLY A 70 18.05 -38.15 -7.03
CA GLY A 70 17.99 -37.72 -8.43
C GLY A 70 19.33 -37.78 -9.17
N CYS A 71 19.33 -37.30 -10.42
CA CYS A 71 20.54 -37.07 -11.22
C CYS A 71 21.23 -35.77 -10.80
N HIS A 72 22.56 -35.69 -10.95
CA HIS A 72 23.33 -34.46 -10.76
C HIS A 72 22.76 -33.27 -11.53
N LEU A 73 22.90 -32.07 -10.95
CA LEU A 73 22.53 -30.81 -11.61
C LEU A 73 23.39 -30.65 -12.87
N GLY A 74 22.77 -30.36 -14.01
CA GLY A 74 23.43 -30.37 -15.32
C GLY A 74 23.38 -31.72 -16.07
N ASP A 75 23.39 -32.84 -15.35
CA ASP A 75 23.41 -34.21 -15.92
C ASP A 75 22.03 -34.87 -15.93
N CYS A 76 20.96 -34.08 -15.85
CA CYS A 76 19.61 -34.63 -15.81
C CYS A 76 19.23 -35.24 -17.17
N HIS A 77 18.78 -36.49 -17.17
CA HIS A 77 18.28 -37.15 -18.38
C HIS A 77 17.15 -36.39 -19.07
N TYR A 78 16.34 -35.65 -18.30
CA TYR A 78 15.25 -34.80 -18.80
C TYR A 78 15.60 -33.31 -18.78
N VAL A 79 16.90 -32.98 -18.86
CA VAL A 79 17.49 -31.63 -18.88
C VAL A 79 17.27 -30.83 -17.59
N THR A 80 16.02 -30.58 -17.20
CA THR A 80 15.66 -29.73 -16.06
C THR A 80 14.85 -30.46 -14.97
N GLY A 81 14.61 -31.76 -15.15
CA GLY A 81 13.76 -32.54 -14.24
C GLY A 81 14.14 -32.47 -12.76
N ASN A 82 15.44 -32.50 -12.45
CA ASN A 82 15.96 -32.40 -11.08
C ASN A 82 15.67 -31.04 -10.40
N TYR A 83 15.66 -29.93 -11.14
CA TYR A 83 15.27 -28.63 -10.57
C TYR A 83 13.80 -28.62 -10.11
N TYR A 84 12.89 -29.28 -10.84
CA TYR A 84 11.51 -29.45 -10.39
C TYR A 84 11.41 -30.37 -9.17
N THR A 85 12.26 -31.40 -9.07
CA THR A 85 12.37 -32.22 -7.85
C THR A 85 12.76 -31.37 -6.65
N MET A 86 13.72 -30.46 -6.81
CA MET A 86 14.17 -29.58 -5.73
C MET A 86 13.03 -28.72 -5.17
N GLY A 87 12.23 -28.08 -6.04
CA GLY A 87 11.05 -27.32 -5.61
C GLY A 87 10.00 -28.16 -4.88
N LYS A 88 9.71 -29.37 -5.38
CA LYS A 88 8.77 -30.31 -4.74
C LYS A 88 9.26 -30.81 -3.38
N VAL A 89 10.53 -31.15 -3.25
CA VAL A 89 11.13 -31.56 -1.97
C VAL A 89 11.14 -30.38 -1.00
N ASN A 90 11.50 -29.17 -1.43
CA ASN A 90 11.47 -27.99 -0.58
C ASN A 90 10.04 -27.70 -0.08
N MET A 91 9.03 -27.85 -0.94
CA MET A 91 7.62 -27.77 -0.51
C MET A 91 7.27 -28.87 0.49
N ALA A 92 7.72 -30.11 0.28
CA ALA A 92 7.50 -31.20 1.24
C ALA A 92 8.16 -30.92 2.59
N LYS A 93 9.39 -30.37 2.61
CA LYS A 93 10.06 -29.90 3.83
C LYS A 93 9.27 -28.80 4.54
N ARG A 94 8.78 -27.81 3.79
CA ARG A 94 7.90 -26.74 4.34
C ARG A 94 6.64 -27.34 4.98
N LEU A 95 5.99 -28.30 4.31
CA LEU A 95 4.80 -28.99 4.82
C LEU A 95 5.10 -29.80 6.08
N LEU A 96 6.23 -30.52 6.14
CA LEU A 96 6.67 -31.26 7.33
C LEU A 96 6.92 -30.32 8.52
N ARG A 97 7.65 -29.22 8.29
CA ARG A 97 7.93 -28.22 9.33
C ARG A 97 6.64 -27.64 9.91
N HIS A 98 5.68 -27.25 9.08
CA HIS A 98 4.39 -26.75 9.56
C HIS A 98 3.53 -27.83 10.21
N ALA A 99 3.73 -29.11 9.85
CA ALA A 99 3.11 -30.25 10.52
C ALA A 99 3.80 -30.66 11.84
N GLY A 100 4.84 -29.93 12.27
CA GLY A 100 5.60 -30.23 13.49
C GLY A 100 6.58 -31.41 13.36
N ILE A 101 6.93 -31.81 12.13
CA ILE A 101 7.90 -32.86 11.85
C ILE A 101 9.21 -32.21 11.42
N ASP A 102 10.31 -32.65 12.05
CA ASP A 102 11.66 -32.16 11.73
C ASP A 102 11.98 -32.43 10.24
N GLU A 103 12.27 -31.36 9.50
CA GLU A 103 12.50 -31.44 8.06
C GLU A 103 13.78 -32.21 7.69
N ARG A 104 14.70 -32.41 8.64
CA ARG A 104 15.88 -33.28 8.48
C ARG A 104 15.49 -34.72 8.19
N ARG A 105 14.27 -35.15 8.54
CA ARG A 105 13.74 -36.48 8.19
C ARG A 105 13.48 -36.66 6.69
N LEU A 106 13.56 -35.61 5.88
CA LEU A 106 13.48 -35.66 4.43
C LEU A 106 14.81 -35.20 3.81
N ARG A 107 15.49 -36.09 3.10
CA ARG A 107 16.77 -35.80 2.44
C ARG A 107 16.63 -35.86 0.92
N LEU A 108 17.24 -34.93 0.20
CA LEU A 108 17.34 -34.92 -1.26
C LEU A 108 18.81 -34.97 -1.65
N GLU A 109 19.15 -35.95 -2.49
CA GLU A 109 20.53 -36.21 -2.88
C GLU A 109 20.65 -36.45 -4.39
N TRP A 110 21.82 -36.10 -4.92
CA TRP A 110 22.14 -36.27 -6.33
C TRP A 110 23.24 -37.32 -6.48
N VAL A 111 22.89 -38.44 -7.10
CA VAL A 111 23.78 -39.61 -7.22
C VAL A 111 23.80 -40.06 -8.68
N SER A 112 24.98 -40.13 -9.27
CA SER A 112 25.24 -40.68 -10.61
C SER A 112 25.10 -42.21 -10.62
N ALA A 113 24.89 -42.79 -11.81
CA ALA A 113 24.87 -44.23 -12.00
C ALA A 113 26.20 -44.92 -11.61
N SER A 114 27.32 -44.19 -11.66
CA SER A 114 28.65 -44.69 -11.32
C SER A 114 29.04 -44.53 -9.83
N GLU A 115 28.18 -43.91 -9.02
CA GLU A 115 28.52 -43.49 -7.65
C GLU A 115 27.94 -44.43 -6.58
N GLY A 116 28.23 -45.73 -6.68
CA GLY A 116 27.73 -46.74 -5.74
C GLY A 116 28.20 -46.55 -4.30
N GLU A 117 29.49 -46.22 -4.11
CA GLU A 117 30.06 -45.96 -2.77
C GLU A 117 29.40 -44.75 -2.11
N ARG A 118 29.21 -43.67 -2.88
CA ARG A 118 28.55 -42.46 -2.41
C ARG A 118 27.11 -42.72 -2.00
N PHE A 119 26.37 -43.55 -2.74
CA PHE A 119 25.02 -43.96 -2.33
C PHE A 119 25.02 -44.64 -0.96
N ALA A 120 25.92 -45.60 -0.74
CA ALA A 120 26.04 -46.30 0.53
C ALA A 120 26.38 -45.36 1.69
N ASN A 121 27.29 -44.41 1.46
CA ASN A 121 27.66 -43.38 2.43
C ASN A 121 26.48 -42.46 2.78
N ILE A 122 25.76 -41.95 1.77
CA ILE A 122 24.56 -41.13 1.96
C ILE A 122 23.52 -41.83 2.82
N VAL A 123 23.22 -43.10 2.54
CA VAL A 123 22.22 -43.86 3.31
C VAL A 123 22.69 -44.08 4.75
N THR A 124 23.99 -44.35 4.94
CA THR A 124 24.58 -44.54 6.27
C THR A 124 24.52 -43.25 7.08
N GLU A 125 24.98 -42.13 6.53
CA GLU A 125 24.91 -40.81 7.17
C GLU A 125 23.48 -40.40 7.51
N PHE A 126 22.54 -40.63 6.60
CA PHE A 126 21.14 -40.32 6.84
C PHE A 126 20.54 -41.20 7.94
N THR A 127 20.96 -42.46 8.02
CA THR A 127 20.53 -43.37 9.09
C THR A 127 21.04 -42.90 10.46
N GLU A 128 22.28 -42.44 10.55
CA GLU A 128 22.82 -41.89 11.81
C GLU A 128 22.11 -40.61 12.22
N GLU A 129 21.84 -39.69 11.28
CA GLU A 129 21.05 -38.49 11.56
C GLU A 129 19.64 -38.84 12.09
N LEU A 130 18.98 -39.85 11.52
CA LEU A 130 17.67 -40.31 12.00
C LEU A 130 17.74 -40.99 13.37
N LYS A 131 18.85 -41.66 13.72
CA LYS A 131 19.06 -42.22 15.05
C LYS A 131 19.16 -41.12 16.10
N GLU A 132 19.85 -40.02 15.80
CA GLU A 132 19.93 -38.84 16.68
C GLU A 132 18.54 -38.23 16.92
N LEU A 133 17.70 -38.18 15.88
CA LEU A 133 16.32 -37.69 16.00
C LEU A 133 15.37 -38.66 16.71
N GLY A 134 15.77 -39.93 16.85
CA GLY A 134 14.91 -41.02 17.32
C GLY A 134 13.79 -41.41 16.34
N PRO A 135 13.03 -42.48 16.65
CA PRO A 135 11.89 -42.89 15.85
C PRO A 135 10.84 -41.77 15.80
N LEU A 136 10.16 -41.62 14.67
CA LEU A 136 9.10 -40.62 14.57
C LEU A 136 7.96 -41.03 15.53
N PRO A 137 7.57 -40.17 16.50
CA PRO A 137 6.56 -40.51 17.51
C PRO A 137 5.21 -40.89 16.88
N GLU A 138 4.50 -41.86 17.49
CA GLU A 138 3.21 -42.35 16.97
C GLU A 138 2.13 -41.24 16.96
N GLU A 139 2.21 -40.31 17.91
CA GLU A 139 1.36 -39.11 17.98
C GLU A 139 1.58 -38.19 16.77
N GLN A 140 2.83 -38.05 16.30
CA GLN A 140 3.15 -37.25 15.11
C GLN A 140 2.76 -37.99 13.82
N LYS A 141 2.95 -39.32 13.76
CA LYS A 141 2.56 -40.18 12.63
C LYS A 141 1.07 -40.12 12.33
N ASN A 142 0.23 -40.01 13.36
CA ASN A 142 -1.22 -39.94 13.23
C ASN A 142 -1.79 -38.54 13.47
N SER A 143 -0.93 -37.53 13.55
CA SER A 143 -1.33 -36.16 13.87
C SER A 143 -2.29 -35.59 12.83
N LEU A 144 -3.20 -34.74 13.31
CA LEU A 144 -4.08 -33.95 12.45
C LEU A 144 -3.28 -33.13 11.44
N ALA A 145 -2.18 -32.52 11.89
CA ALA A 145 -1.34 -31.66 11.06
C ALA A 145 -0.67 -32.41 9.91
N LEU A 146 -0.14 -33.63 10.13
CA LEU A 146 0.43 -34.44 9.05
C LEU A 146 -0.64 -34.91 8.05
N LYS A 147 -1.83 -35.29 8.53
CA LYS A 147 -2.97 -35.65 7.65
C LYS A 147 -3.41 -34.45 6.81
N ALA A 148 -3.51 -33.27 7.43
CA ALA A 148 -3.84 -32.02 6.74
C ALA A 148 -2.77 -31.68 5.70
N ALA A 149 -1.48 -31.73 6.06
CA ALA A 149 -0.35 -31.52 5.15
C ALA A 149 -0.43 -32.45 3.93
N TYR A 150 -0.74 -33.74 4.16
CA TYR A 150 -0.94 -34.71 3.09
C TYR A 150 -2.12 -34.31 2.18
N ASN A 151 -3.27 -33.92 2.72
CA ASN A 151 -4.43 -33.51 1.92
C ASN A 151 -4.17 -32.23 1.11
N ILE A 152 -3.56 -31.21 1.70
CA ILE A 152 -3.27 -29.95 1.00
C ILE A 152 -2.16 -30.08 -0.03
N SER A 153 -1.32 -31.12 0.05
CA SER A 153 -0.31 -31.37 -0.97
C SER A 153 -0.90 -31.63 -2.37
N PHE A 154 -2.19 -31.95 -2.45
CA PHE A 154 -2.95 -32.07 -3.70
C PHE A 154 -3.57 -30.74 -4.17
N SER A 155 -3.58 -29.71 -3.32
CA SER A 155 -4.14 -28.38 -3.62
C SER A 155 -3.42 -27.74 -4.81
N PRO A 156 -4.15 -27.17 -5.79
CA PRO A 156 -3.56 -26.46 -6.91
C PRO A 156 -2.56 -25.37 -6.49
N ARG A 157 -2.85 -24.63 -5.40
CA ARG A 157 -1.97 -23.58 -4.85
C ARG A 157 -0.62 -24.13 -4.36
N ILE A 158 -0.63 -25.28 -3.69
CA ILE A 158 0.60 -25.90 -3.19
C ILE A 158 1.43 -26.44 -4.36
N ARG A 159 0.78 -27.13 -5.31
CA ARG A 159 1.45 -27.71 -6.48
C ARG A 159 2.03 -26.65 -7.42
N ILE A 160 1.32 -25.54 -7.63
CA ILE A 160 1.78 -24.49 -8.53
C ILE A 160 3.01 -23.78 -7.97
N ILE A 161 3.02 -23.46 -6.67
CA ILE A 161 4.19 -22.82 -6.04
C ILE A 161 5.39 -23.78 -6.04
N ALA A 162 5.18 -25.05 -5.70
CA ALA A 162 6.25 -26.05 -5.70
C ALA A 162 6.92 -26.27 -7.06
N THR A 163 6.24 -25.93 -8.16
CA THR A 163 6.74 -26.16 -9.53
C THR A 163 7.17 -24.88 -10.25
N LYS A 164 6.62 -23.71 -9.86
CA LYS A 164 6.88 -22.43 -10.52
C LYS A 164 7.83 -21.53 -9.73
N GLU A 165 8.25 -21.90 -8.52
CA GLU A 165 9.18 -21.10 -7.71
C GLU A 165 10.42 -20.66 -8.49
N ARG A 166 11.10 -21.59 -9.19
CA ARG A 166 12.26 -21.27 -10.03
C ARG A 166 11.93 -20.29 -11.15
N MET A 167 10.83 -20.51 -11.86
CA MET A 167 10.39 -19.63 -12.95
C MET A 167 10.21 -18.20 -12.39
N LEU A 168 9.51 -18.06 -11.26
CA LEU A 168 9.25 -16.77 -10.64
C LEU A 168 10.51 -16.07 -10.11
N THR A 169 11.53 -16.82 -9.67
CA THR A 169 12.78 -16.23 -9.13
C THR A 169 13.90 -16.04 -10.15
N THR A 170 13.86 -16.72 -11.30
CA THR A 170 14.97 -16.69 -12.28
C THR A 170 14.56 -16.23 -13.67
N GLU A 171 13.43 -16.71 -14.19
CA GLU A 171 12.96 -16.40 -15.55
C GLU A 171 12.02 -15.19 -15.55
N GLY A 172 11.38 -14.92 -14.42
CA GLY A 172 10.29 -13.96 -14.28
C GLY A 172 8.95 -14.56 -14.68
N ASN A 173 7.87 -13.85 -14.33
CA ASN A 173 6.55 -14.16 -14.83
C ASN A 173 6.40 -13.68 -16.30
N ARG A 174 5.28 -14.01 -16.93
CA ARG A 174 4.96 -13.57 -18.30
C ARG A 174 4.83 -12.05 -18.50
N TYR A 175 4.80 -11.29 -17.42
CA TYR A 175 4.71 -9.83 -17.41
C TYR A 175 6.04 -9.17 -17.01
N GLY A 176 7.13 -9.93 -16.91
CA GLY A 176 8.48 -9.43 -16.58
C GLY A 176 8.76 -9.21 -15.10
N GLU A 177 7.84 -9.54 -14.19
CA GLU A 177 8.11 -9.46 -12.74
C GLU A 177 8.91 -10.68 -12.28
N ILE A 178 10.06 -10.44 -11.64
CA ILE A 178 10.89 -11.46 -10.97
C ILE A 178 10.72 -11.28 -9.45
N PHE A 179 10.48 -12.37 -8.75
CA PHE A 179 10.33 -12.39 -7.29
C PHE A 179 11.65 -12.72 -6.64
N THR A 180 11.90 -12.10 -5.49
CA THR A 180 13.05 -12.47 -4.69
C THR A 180 12.86 -13.84 -4.07
N SER A 181 13.95 -14.57 -3.82
CA SER A 181 13.89 -15.84 -3.07
C SER A 181 13.22 -15.67 -1.71
N HIS A 182 13.41 -14.51 -1.07
CA HIS A 182 12.78 -14.18 0.19
C HIS A 182 11.27 -13.91 0.05
N GLU A 183 10.85 -13.17 -0.98
CA GLU A 183 9.43 -12.97 -1.28
C GLU A 183 8.73 -14.29 -1.56
N MET A 184 9.37 -15.17 -2.34
CA MET A 184 8.85 -16.49 -2.65
C MET A 184 8.75 -17.41 -1.43
N GLU A 185 9.76 -17.39 -0.58
CA GLU A 185 9.74 -18.12 0.69
C GLU A 185 8.59 -17.67 1.58
N ARG A 186 8.44 -16.36 1.79
CA ARG A 186 7.34 -15.79 2.59
C ARG A 186 5.99 -16.15 2.02
N LEU A 187 5.83 -16.03 0.70
CA LEU A 187 4.62 -16.41 0.00
C LEU A 187 4.31 -17.90 0.19
N ALA A 188 5.30 -18.77 -0.02
CA ALA A 188 5.14 -20.21 0.14
C ALA A 188 4.74 -20.58 1.56
N ASN A 189 5.39 -19.99 2.57
CA ASN A 189 5.06 -20.22 3.98
C ASN A 189 3.65 -19.71 4.32
N ALA A 190 3.26 -18.52 3.85
CA ALA A 190 1.91 -18.00 4.07
C ALA A 190 0.82 -18.89 3.44
N ILE A 191 1.08 -19.43 2.24
CA ILE A 191 0.16 -20.35 1.57
C ILE A 191 0.05 -21.66 2.33
N VAL A 192 1.18 -22.25 2.74
CA VAL A 192 1.18 -23.48 3.53
C VAL A 192 0.45 -23.26 4.85
N TYR A 193 0.72 -22.18 5.56
CA TYR A 193 0.02 -21.83 6.79
C TYR A 193 -1.50 -21.73 6.59
N ASP A 194 -1.94 -20.98 5.57
CA ASP A 194 -3.36 -20.79 5.28
C ASP A 194 -4.07 -22.09 4.90
N GLU A 195 -3.52 -22.84 3.95
CA GLU A 195 -4.09 -24.12 3.47
C GLU A 195 -4.10 -25.16 4.59
N LEU A 196 -3.01 -25.26 5.38
CA LEU A 196 -2.89 -26.25 6.45
C LEU A 196 -3.91 -25.99 7.54
N ASN A 197 -4.05 -24.74 7.99
CA ASN A 197 -5.02 -24.39 9.02
C ASN A 197 -6.46 -24.58 8.55
N GLU A 198 -6.78 -24.19 7.31
CA GLU A 198 -8.10 -24.45 6.72
C GLU A 198 -8.41 -25.96 6.69
N GLU A 199 -7.46 -26.79 6.26
CA GLU A 199 -7.64 -28.25 6.19
C GLU A 199 -7.69 -28.92 7.57
N MET A 200 -6.91 -28.45 8.55
CA MET A 200 -7.00 -28.95 9.93
C MET A 200 -8.39 -28.69 10.53
N ILE A 201 -8.94 -27.47 10.35
CA ILE A 201 -10.31 -27.15 10.77
C ILE A 201 -11.30 -28.07 10.06
N ARG A 202 -11.16 -28.23 8.73
CA ARG A 202 -12.03 -29.10 7.92
C ARG A 202 -12.04 -30.53 8.45
N LEU A 203 -10.87 -31.12 8.71
CA LEU A 203 -10.74 -32.49 9.22
C LEU A 203 -11.37 -32.64 10.61
N LEU A 204 -11.14 -31.68 11.51
CA LEU A 204 -11.72 -31.69 12.86
C LEU A 204 -13.25 -31.67 12.83
N ILE A 205 -13.84 -30.70 12.12
CA ILE A 205 -15.30 -30.55 12.08
C ILE A 205 -15.99 -31.59 11.19
N LYS A 206 -15.22 -32.35 10.41
CA LYS A 206 -15.70 -33.54 9.68
C LYS A 206 -15.81 -34.75 10.59
N GLU A 207 -14.86 -34.94 11.51
CA GLU A 207 -14.88 -36.05 12.46
C GLU A 207 -15.89 -35.82 13.60
N LYS A 208 -15.98 -34.59 14.11
CA LYS A 208 -16.80 -34.24 15.28
C LYS A 208 -17.50 -32.91 15.10
N MET A 209 -18.64 -32.71 15.77
CA MET A 209 -19.23 -31.38 15.88
C MET A 209 -18.56 -30.62 17.02
N LEU A 210 -17.94 -29.48 16.72
CA LEU A 210 -17.15 -28.70 17.69
C LEU A 210 -17.57 -27.23 17.68
N THR A 211 -17.38 -26.56 18.80
CA THR A 211 -17.56 -25.11 18.95
C THR A 211 -16.32 -24.34 18.49
N LEU A 212 -16.46 -23.02 18.26
CA LEU A 212 -15.34 -22.16 17.87
C LEU A 212 -14.17 -22.25 18.87
N GLU A 213 -14.46 -22.16 20.17
CA GLU A 213 -13.48 -22.23 21.26
C GLU A 213 -12.73 -23.58 21.26
N GLU A 214 -13.45 -24.68 21.05
CA GLU A 214 -12.87 -26.02 21.00
C GLU A 214 -11.95 -26.19 19.79
N ILE A 215 -12.36 -25.72 18.61
CA ILE A 215 -11.55 -25.77 17.38
C ILE A 215 -10.30 -24.90 17.54
N ALA A 216 -10.45 -23.68 18.04
CA ALA A 216 -9.35 -22.75 18.29
C ALA A 216 -8.31 -23.33 19.24
N LYS A 217 -8.76 -23.95 20.34
CA LYS A 217 -7.90 -24.61 21.30
C LYS A 217 -7.19 -25.84 20.73
N GLU A 218 -7.88 -26.67 19.94
CA GLU A 218 -7.31 -27.91 19.39
C GLU A 218 -6.25 -27.64 18.31
N ILE A 219 -6.41 -26.55 17.54
CA ILE A 219 -5.44 -26.16 16.51
C ILE A 219 -4.36 -25.20 17.05
N GLY A 220 -4.61 -24.54 18.18
CA GLY A 220 -3.71 -23.52 18.73
C GLY A 220 -3.79 -22.18 17.97
N LEU A 221 -4.98 -21.82 17.49
CA LEU A 221 -5.24 -20.55 16.78
C LEU A 221 -6.12 -19.62 17.62
N ARG A 222 -6.07 -18.32 17.31
CA ARG A 222 -7.02 -17.34 17.85
C ARG A 222 -8.42 -17.61 17.27
N GLU A 223 -9.46 -17.47 18.11
CA GLU A 223 -10.85 -17.67 17.71
C GLU A 223 -11.25 -16.85 16.48
N GLU A 224 -10.80 -15.60 16.39
CA GLU A 224 -11.00 -14.70 15.23
C GLU A 224 -10.54 -15.31 13.90
N ILE A 225 -9.41 -16.03 13.91
CA ILE A 225 -8.84 -16.64 12.71
C ILE A 225 -9.68 -17.86 12.31
N VAL A 226 -10.03 -18.71 13.28
CA VAL A 226 -10.85 -19.90 13.07
C VAL A 226 -12.26 -19.53 12.59
N PHE A 227 -12.85 -18.49 13.18
CA PHE A 227 -14.18 -18.01 12.83
C PHE A 227 -14.25 -17.64 11.34
N ARG A 228 -13.25 -16.95 10.82
CA ARG A 228 -13.18 -16.59 9.40
C ARG A 228 -13.16 -17.82 8.49
N TYR A 229 -12.38 -18.85 8.82
CA TYR A 229 -12.38 -20.11 8.06
C TYR A 229 -13.76 -20.79 8.09
N LEU A 230 -14.43 -20.78 9.24
CA LEU A 230 -15.78 -21.32 9.37
C LEU A 230 -16.79 -20.53 8.55
N MET A 231 -16.70 -19.19 8.53
CA MET A 231 -17.55 -18.34 7.70
C MET A 231 -17.32 -18.64 6.21
N ASP A 232 -16.07 -18.82 5.78
CA ASP A 232 -15.77 -19.23 4.40
C ASP A 232 -16.37 -20.62 4.07
N PHE A 233 -16.36 -21.58 5.00
CA PHE A 233 -16.98 -22.90 4.78
C PHE A 233 -18.49 -22.81 4.67
N LEU A 234 -19.14 -22.07 5.56
CA LEU A 234 -20.60 -21.88 5.56
C LEU A 234 -21.04 -21.14 4.30
N TYR A 235 -20.31 -20.10 3.91
CA TYR A 235 -20.58 -19.35 2.69
C TYR A 235 -20.47 -20.22 1.44
N ARG A 236 -19.45 -21.09 1.36
CA ARG A 236 -19.30 -22.09 0.30
C ARG A 236 -20.25 -23.29 0.44
N GLN A 237 -21.12 -23.29 1.47
CA GLN A 237 -22.02 -24.39 1.81
C GLN A 237 -21.31 -25.73 2.02
N GLU A 238 -20.04 -25.69 2.43
CA GLU A 238 -19.23 -26.87 2.76
C GLU A 238 -19.45 -27.35 4.21
N ALA A 239 -20.01 -26.48 5.05
CA ALA A 239 -20.30 -26.75 6.45
C ALA A 239 -21.74 -26.38 6.82
N THR A 240 -22.23 -26.96 7.91
CA THR A 240 -23.45 -26.60 8.61
C THR A 240 -23.12 -26.27 10.07
N PHE A 241 -24.11 -25.77 10.79
CA PHE A 241 -24.00 -25.55 12.22
C PHE A 241 -25.29 -25.94 12.94
N LYS A 242 -25.19 -26.16 14.24
CA LYS A 242 -26.30 -26.40 15.14
C LYS A 242 -26.11 -25.55 16.39
N GLU A 243 -27.16 -24.85 16.80
CA GLU A 243 -27.18 -24.19 18.11
C GLU A 243 -27.72 -25.16 19.18
N GLU A 244 -26.96 -25.33 20.26
CA GLU A 244 -27.36 -26.13 21.41
C GLU A 244 -26.82 -25.51 22.71
N ASN A 245 -27.69 -25.28 23.69
CA ASN A 245 -27.34 -24.65 24.99
C ASN A 245 -26.62 -23.29 24.88
N GLY A 246 -26.95 -22.49 23.85
CA GLY A 246 -26.34 -21.19 23.61
C GLY A 246 -24.92 -21.23 23.02
N LYS A 247 -24.46 -22.42 22.60
CA LYS A 247 -23.22 -22.64 21.86
C LYS A 247 -23.53 -23.05 20.42
N ILE A 248 -22.68 -22.66 19.49
CA ILE A 248 -22.79 -23.02 18.07
C ILE A 248 -21.73 -24.08 17.77
N TYR A 249 -22.20 -25.21 17.26
CA TYR A 249 -21.37 -26.33 16.86
C TYR A 249 -21.34 -26.42 15.35
N TYR A 250 -20.16 -26.60 14.77
CA TYR A 250 -19.94 -26.64 13.32
C TYR A 250 -19.72 -28.08 12.87
N ARG A 251 -20.16 -28.40 11.64
CA ARG A 251 -19.95 -29.69 10.99
C ARG A 251 -19.63 -29.52 9.52
N TYR A 252 -18.66 -30.28 9.00
CA TYR A 252 -18.39 -30.34 7.56
C TYR A 252 -19.38 -31.30 6.87
N GLU A 253 -20.05 -30.85 5.80
CA GLU A 253 -21.01 -31.65 5.03
C GLU A 253 -20.48 -32.06 3.63
N GLY A 254 -19.30 -31.57 3.24
CA GLY A 254 -18.74 -31.81 1.91
C GLY A 254 -18.99 -30.68 0.92
N LYS A 255 -18.23 -30.65 -0.18
CA LYS A 255 -18.42 -29.66 -1.24
C LYS A 255 -19.72 -29.94 -1.99
N LYS A 256 -20.66 -29.00 -1.98
CA LYS A 256 -21.75 -28.97 -2.96
C LYS A 256 -21.20 -28.37 -4.25
N GLU A 257 -21.26 -29.11 -5.37
CA GLU A 257 -20.94 -28.56 -6.68
C GLU A 257 -21.96 -27.48 -7.04
N LYS A 258 -21.57 -26.21 -6.90
CA LYS A 258 -22.35 -25.10 -7.45
C LYS A 258 -21.92 -24.92 -8.89
N LYS A 259 -22.72 -25.41 -9.85
CA LYS A 259 -22.57 -25.03 -11.26
C LYS A 259 -22.91 -23.54 -11.37
N VAL A 260 -21.89 -22.70 -11.49
CA VAL A 260 -22.08 -21.33 -11.96
C VAL A 260 -22.24 -21.41 -13.47
N GLU A 261 -23.42 -21.09 -13.99
CA GLU A 261 -23.60 -20.99 -15.43
C GLU A 261 -22.79 -19.80 -15.94
N PRO A 262 -21.85 -19.99 -16.89
CA PRO A 262 -21.05 -18.91 -17.44
C PRO A 262 -21.97 -17.86 -18.07
N PHE A 263 -21.77 -16.59 -17.71
CA PHE A 263 -22.51 -15.50 -18.34
C PHE A 263 -21.60 -14.35 -18.77
N ILE A 264 -21.14 -14.41 -20.01
CA ILE A 264 -20.22 -13.42 -20.58
C ILE A 264 -21.00 -12.58 -21.58
N VAL A 265 -21.39 -11.39 -21.15
CA VAL A 265 -21.77 -10.32 -22.08
C VAL A 265 -20.51 -9.50 -22.30
N GLY A 266 -20.22 -9.20 -23.57
CA GLY A 266 -19.18 -8.24 -23.89
C GLY A 266 -19.49 -6.94 -23.15
N TYR A 267 -18.51 -6.39 -22.45
CA TYR A 267 -18.68 -5.05 -21.93
C TYR A 267 -18.92 -4.12 -23.12
N GLY A 268 -20.01 -3.36 -23.10
CA GLY A 268 -20.26 -2.39 -24.16
C GLY A 268 -19.05 -1.46 -24.29
N ASP A 269 -18.57 -1.28 -25.53
CA ASP A 269 -17.40 -0.44 -25.82
C ASP A 269 -17.66 1.02 -25.42
N GLY A 270 -18.92 1.39 -25.21
CA GLY A 270 -19.39 2.60 -24.51
C GLY A 270 -19.06 3.93 -25.17
N ASN A 271 -18.14 3.96 -26.12
CA ASN A 271 -17.64 5.17 -26.74
C ASN A 271 -18.67 5.77 -27.70
N GLY A 272 -19.10 7.00 -27.39
CA GLY A 272 -19.81 7.87 -28.33
C GLY A 272 -21.31 7.62 -28.49
N GLY A 273 -21.98 7.01 -27.50
CA GLY A 273 -23.43 6.78 -27.53
C GLY A 273 -24.26 7.95 -26.99
N GLU A 274 -25.51 8.08 -27.46
CA GLU A 274 -26.49 9.07 -26.98
C GLU A 274 -27.75 8.36 -26.44
N GLY A 275 -28.05 8.47 -25.14
CA GLY A 275 -29.15 7.71 -24.54
C GLY A 275 -29.55 8.13 -23.13
N ILE A 276 -30.32 7.30 -22.44
CA ILE A 276 -30.73 7.53 -21.04
C ILE A 276 -29.68 6.90 -20.13
N ALA A 277 -29.09 7.67 -19.22
CA ALA A 277 -28.04 7.21 -18.32
C ALA A 277 -28.57 7.01 -16.89
N PHE A 278 -28.26 5.85 -16.31
CA PHE A 278 -28.57 5.48 -14.93
C PHE A 278 -27.27 5.27 -14.16
N ILE A 279 -26.98 6.14 -13.20
CA ILE A 279 -25.84 6.06 -12.30
C ILE A 279 -26.28 5.32 -11.05
N GLY A 280 -25.72 4.13 -10.84
CA GLY A 280 -26.08 3.20 -9.76
C GLY A 280 -27.16 2.21 -10.17
N SER A 281 -27.05 0.98 -9.65
CA SER A 281 -27.88 -0.17 -10.04
C SER A 281 -28.94 -0.54 -9.01
N GLY A 282 -29.46 0.41 -8.23
CA GLY A 282 -30.56 0.09 -7.34
C GLY A 282 -31.89 -0.17 -8.07
N VAL A 283 -32.84 -0.72 -7.32
CA VAL A 283 -34.08 -1.28 -7.89
C VAL A 283 -34.86 -0.27 -8.73
N ALA A 284 -34.99 0.98 -8.29
CA ALA A 284 -35.75 1.99 -9.03
C ALA A 284 -35.06 2.36 -10.36
N ASN A 285 -33.73 2.54 -10.33
CA ASN A 285 -32.95 2.80 -11.54
C ASN A 285 -33.05 1.65 -12.52
N LEU A 286 -32.88 0.40 -12.06
CA LEU A 286 -32.95 -0.76 -12.94
C LEU A 286 -34.35 -0.99 -13.51
N LYS A 287 -35.42 -0.77 -12.73
CA LYS A 287 -36.80 -0.83 -13.26
C LYS A 287 -37.03 0.20 -14.36
N LYS A 288 -36.66 1.45 -14.10
CA LYS A 288 -36.83 2.54 -15.06
C LYS A 288 -35.95 2.34 -16.30
N ALA A 289 -34.73 1.81 -16.12
CA ALA A 289 -33.86 1.40 -17.22
C ALA A 289 -34.52 0.34 -18.11
N MET A 290 -35.12 -0.71 -17.52
CA MET A 290 -35.89 -1.71 -18.27
C MET A 290 -37.09 -1.08 -18.99
N GLU A 291 -37.83 -0.17 -18.36
CA GLU A 291 -38.97 0.51 -19.01
C GLU A 291 -38.56 1.35 -20.22
N TYR A 292 -37.45 2.09 -20.15
CA TYR A 292 -36.94 2.84 -21.32
C TYR A 292 -36.42 1.90 -22.41
N ALA A 293 -35.74 0.83 -22.03
CA ALA A 293 -35.25 -0.17 -22.98
C ALA A 293 -36.41 -0.90 -23.69
N GLU A 294 -37.55 -1.13 -23.01
CA GLU A 294 -38.77 -1.67 -23.64
C GLU A 294 -39.41 -0.69 -24.63
N LYS A 295 -39.26 0.61 -24.41
CA LYS A 295 -39.69 1.67 -25.35
C LYS A 295 -38.74 1.85 -26.53
N GLY A 296 -37.63 1.11 -26.57
CA GLY A 296 -36.64 1.18 -27.64
C GLY A 296 -35.64 2.33 -27.50
N GLU A 297 -35.55 2.98 -26.34
CA GLU A 297 -34.50 3.96 -26.08
C GLU A 297 -33.15 3.28 -25.83
N GLU A 298 -32.08 3.96 -26.19
CA GLU A 298 -30.72 3.53 -25.84
C GLU A 298 -30.47 3.79 -24.35
N VAL A 299 -30.21 2.74 -23.56
CA VAL A 299 -30.08 2.82 -22.11
C VAL A 299 -28.69 2.43 -21.66
N PHE A 300 -28.07 3.28 -20.84
CA PHE A 300 -26.79 3.04 -20.19
C PHE A 300 -26.98 2.90 -18.69
N VAL A 301 -26.52 1.80 -18.11
CA VAL A 301 -26.45 1.64 -16.64
C VAL A 301 -24.98 1.63 -16.24
N ILE A 302 -24.59 2.63 -15.46
CA ILE A 302 -23.24 2.83 -14.93
C ILE A 302 -23.21 2.33 -13.49
N GLU A 303 -22.31 1.38 -13.21
CA GLU A 303 -22.15 0.76 -11.90
C GLU A 303 -20.68 0.71 -11.48
N ARG A 304 -20.37 1.14 -10.26
CA ARG A 304 -19.00 1.13 -9.73
C ARG A 304 -18.50 -0.28 -9.44
N PHE A 305 -19.40 -1.20 -9.12
CA PHE A 305 -19.03 -2.58 -8.86
C PHE A 305 -18.82 -3.36 -10.17
N PRO A 306 -17.97 -4.40 -10.16
CA PRO A 306 -17.62 -5.12 -11.39
C PRO A 306 -18.78 -5.86 -12.07
N SER A 307 -19.78 -6.29 -11.28
CA SER A 307 -20.99 -6.98 -11.74
C SER A 307 -22.19 -6.51 -10.95
N ILE A 308 -23.34 -6.35 -11.59
CA ILE A 308 -24.61 -6.08 -10.90
C ILE A 308 -25.15 -7.43 -10.41
N ASN A 309 -25.32 -7.57 -9.10
CA ASN A 309 -25.96 -8.72 -8.46
C ASN A 309 -26.81 -8.24 -7.28
N MET A 310 -27.53 -9.14 -6.61
CA MET A 310 -28.44 -8.75 -5.55
C MET A 310 -27.74 -7.99 -4.39
N ASN A 311 -26.49 -8.33 -4.07
CA ASN A 311 -25.74 -7.63 -3.03
C ASN A 311 -25.34 -6.23 -3.46
N VAL A 312 -24.98 -6.03 -4.74
CA VAL A 312 -24.69 -4.72 -5.31
C VAL A 312 -25.95 -3.87 -5.38
N ILE A 313 -27.06 -4.41 -5.89
CA ILE A 313 -28.36 -3.73 -5.96
C ILE A 313 -28.74 -3.20 -4.57
N ARG A 314 -28.63 -4.02 -3.52
CA ARG A 314 -28.98 -3.66 -2.14
C ARG A 314 -28.13 -2.53 -1.53
N LYS A 315 -26.99 -2.17 -2.12
CA LYS A 315 -26.16 -1.05 -1.64
C LYS A 315 -26.74 0.31 -2.02
N HIS A 316 -27.68 0.37 -2.96
CA HIS A 316 -28.31 1.61 -3.39
C HIS A 316 -29.54 1.96 -2.57
N VAL A 317 -29.76 3.27 -2.37
CA VAL A 317 -30.88 3.79 -1.57
C VAL A 317 -32.22 3.33 -2.11
N SER A 318 -32.40 3.29 -3.44
CA SER A 318 -33.71 2.91 -4.02
C SER A 318 -34.09 1.45 -3.80
N SER A 319 -33.12 0.57 -3.53
CA SER A 319 -33.32 -0.88 -3.36
C SER A 319 -33.96 -1.25 -2.03
N LEU A 320 -34.14 -0.29 -1.14
CA LEU A 320 -34.66 -0.50 0.21
C LEU A 320 -36.19 -0.72 0.25
N ASN A 321 -36.91 -0.44 -0.85
CA ASN A 321 -38.37 -0.33 -0.84
C ASN A 321 -39.11 -1.22 -1.85
N ASP A 322 -38.40 -1.96 -2.72
CA ASP A 322 -39.00 -2.58 -3.90
C ASP A 322 -38.21 -3.82 -4.37
N GLU A 323 -38.86 -4.72 -5.12
CA GLU A 323 -38.26 -5.95 -5.68
C GLU A 323 -37.98 -5.80 -7.18
N ILE A 324 -36.91 -6.44 -7.68
CA ILE A 324 -36.53 -6.41 -9.09
C ILE A 324 -36.70 -7.78 -9.75
N ASP A 325 -37.23 -7.79 -10.97
CA ASP A 325 -37.14 -8.94 -11.86
C ASP A 325 -35.73 -9.00 -12.48
N PHE A 326 -34.80 -9.62 -11.75
CA PHE A 326 -33.41 -9.72 -12.15
C PHE A 326 -33.21 -10.59 -13.40
N GLN A 327 -34.10 -11.56 -13.66
CA GLN A 327 -34.04 -12.41 -14.85
C GLN A 327 -34.41 -11.62 -16.11
N LYS A 328 -35.45 -10.78 -16.02
CA LYS A 328 -35.80 -9.85 -17.09
C LYS A 328 -34.67 -8.87 -17.36
N PHE A 329 -34.10 -8.25 -16.32
CA PHE A 329 -32.95 -7.35 -16.47
C PHE A 329 -31.79 -8.04 -17.18
N ARG A 330 -31.41 -9.24 -16.72
CA ARG A 330 -30.37 -10.06 -17.35
C ARG A 330 -30.65 -10.27 -18.84
N LYS A 331 -31.85 -10.73 -19.19
CA LYS A 331 -32.26 -10.95 -20.59
C LYS A 331 -32.17 -9.68 -21.44
N MET A 332 -32.52 -8.51 -20.89
CA MET A 332 -32.42 -7.24 -21.63
C MET A 332 -30.96 -6.81 -21.88
N VAL A 333 -30.05 -7.14 -20.97
CA VAL A 333 -28.61 -6.95 -21.18
C VAL A 333 -28.07 -7.95 -22.21
N GLU A 334 -28.55 -9.20 -22.19
CA GLU A 334 -28.22 -10.25 -23.19
C GLU A 334 -28.59 -9.85 -24.61
N GLU A 335 -29.75 -9.21 -24.76
CA GLU A 335 -30.25 -8.71 -26.03
C GLU A 335 -29.66 -7.33 -26.41
N GLU A 336 -28.64 -6.85 -25.67
CA GLU A 336 -27.98 -5.54 -25.82
C GLU A 336 -28.93 -4.31 -25.75
N LYS A 337 -30.14 -4.49 -25.22
CA LYS A 337 -31.12 -3.41 -25.02
C LYS A 337 -30.70 -2.46 -23.90
N ILE A 338 -29.94 -2.97 -22.93
CA ILE A 338 -29.33 -2.19 -21.85
C ILE A 338 -27.81 -2.37 -21.94
N LYS A 339 -27.10 -1.26 -22.14
CA LYS A 339 -25.64 -1.22 -22.18
C LYS A 339 -25.10 -1.03 -20.77
N LEU A 340 -24.41 -2.04 -20.25
CA LEU A 340 -23.78 -1.98 -18.93
C LEU A 340 -22.37 -1.44 -18.99
N ILE A 341 -22.09 -0.49 -18.10
CA ILE A 341 -20.76 0.06 -17.87
C ILE A 341 -20.44 -0.18 -16.38
N THR A 342 -19.96 -1.38 -16.10
CA THR A 342 -19.62 -1.82 -14.75
C THR A 342 -18.14 -1.61 -14.44
N ASN A 343 -17.76 -1.75 -13.17
CA ASN A 343 -16.44 -1.39 -12.66
C ASN A 343 -16.07 0.07 -12.98
N ALA A 344 -17.06 0.96 -12.94
CA ALA A 344 -16.93 2.30 -13.49
C ALA A 344 -17.63 3.35 -12.64
N TYR A 345 -17.04 4.53 -12.53
CA TYR A 345 -17.64 5.65 -11.82
C TYR A 345 -17.74 6.87 -12.73
N VAL A 346 -18.74 7.68 -12.47
CA VAL A 346 -18.91 8.97 -13.16
C VAL A 346 -17.97 9.97 -12.51
N LYS A 347 -16.93 10.38 -13.25
CA LYS A 347 -15.92 11.34 -12.81
C LYS A 347 -16.46 12.76 -12.90
N GLU A 348 -17.14 13.07 -14.00
CA GLU A 348 -17.64 14.41 -14.29
C GLU A 348 -18.97 14.31 -15.04
N ILE A 349 -19.88 15.26 -14.78
CA ILE A 349 -21.10 15.46 -15.57
C ILE A 349 -21.09 16.92 -16.02
N SER A 350 -20.94 17.17 -17.32
CA SER A 350 -20.95 18.51 -17.90
C SER A 350 -21.75 18.55 -19.20
N ASN A 351 -22.66 19.52 -19.32
CA ASN A 351 -23.54 19.69 -20.50
C ASN A 351 -24.27 18.39 -20.92
N ARG A 352 -24.79 17.63 -19.94
CA ARG A 352 -25.40 16.29 -20.12
C ARG A 352 -24.47 15.22 -20.69
N THR A 353 -23.18 15.49 -20.78
CA THR A 353 -22.15 14.49 -21.09
C THR A 353 -21.62 13.92 -19.79
N LEU A 354 -21.64 12.60 -19.66
CA LEU A 354 -21.02 11.89 -18.55
C LEU A 354 -19.63 11.46 -18.98
N LYS A 355 -18.60 11.90 -18.26
CA LYS A 355 -17.27 11.30 -18.34
C LYS A 355 -17.16 10.22 -17.29
N ILE A 356 -17.00 9.00 -17.75
CA ILE A 356 -17.01 7.80 -16.94
C ILE A 356 -15.62 7.20 -16.99
N ILE A 357 -15.03 6.98 -15.82
CA ILE A 357 -13.80 6.21 -15.72
C ILE A 357 -14.19 4.78 -15.43
N ARG A 358 -13.84 3.89 -16.36
CA ARG A 358 -13.98 2.46 -16.21
C ARG A 358 -12.64 1.85 -15.81
N TYR A 359 -12.62 1.27 -14.62
CA TYR A 359 -11.45 0.57 -14.11
C TYR A 359 -11.21 -0.72 -14.89
N PRO A 360 -9.93 -1.10 -15.09
CA PRO A 360 -9.59 -2.30 -15.81
C PRO A 360 -10.07 -3.55 -15.07
N THR A 361 -10.74 -4.44 -15.79
CA THR A 361 -11.18 -5.74 -15.27
C THR A 361 -10.04 -6.75 -15.33
N ARG A 362 -9.06 -6.48 -16.21
CA ARG A 362 -7.88 -7.28 -16.57
C ARG A 362 -8.24 -8.66 -17.10
N ILE A 363 -9.48 -8.79 -17.57
CA ILE A 363 -10.06 -10.01 -18.13
C ILE A 363 -10.80 -9.62 -19.40
N SER A 364 -10.29 -10.11 -20.52
CA SER A 364 -10.87 -9.89 -21.85
C SER A 364 -12.09 -10.78 -22.10
N ASN A 365 -12.81 -10.45 -23.17
CA ASN A 365 -13.99 -11.19 -23.63
C ASN A 365 -13.68 -12.63 -24.10
N ALA A 366 -12.39 -13.02 -24.21
CA ALA A 366 -11.99 -14.39 -24.50
C ALA A 366 -12.17 -15.35 -23.31
N CYS A 367 -12.42 -14.83 -22.10
CA CYS A 367 -12.71 -15.67 -20.95
C CYS A 367 -13.89 -16.62 -21.24
N ASN A 368 -13.91 -17.80 -20.65
CA ASN A 368 -15.04 -18.73 -20.71
C ASN A 368 -15.44 -19.26 -19.33
N ASN A 369 -15.00 -18.59 -18.27
CA ASN A 369 -15.25 -18.92 -16.86
C ASN A 369 -14.82 -20.35 -16.44
N CYS A 370 -13.71 -20.87 -16.96
CA CYS A 370 -13.18 -22.22 -16.60
C CYS A 370 -12.64 -22.37 -15.16
N ASN A 371 -12.64 -21.32 -14.33
CA ASN A 371 -12.19 -21.31 -12.93
C ASN A 371 -10.70 -21.58 -12.64
N ILE A 372 -9.89 -21.97 -13.64
CA ILE A 372 -8.48 -22.32 -13.43
C ILE A 372 -7.69 -21.18 -12.75
N CYS A 373 -7.85 -19.94 -13.22
CA CYS A 373 -7.13 -18.78 -12.69
C CYS A 373 -7.37 -18.53 -11.19
N TYR A 374 -8.60 -18.78 -10.72
CA TYR A 374 -8.99 -18.68 -9.31
C TYR A 374 -8.37 -19.79 -8.46
N GLU A 375 -8.38 -21.03 -8.96
CA GLU A 375 -7.81 -22.17 -8.24
C GLU A 375 -6.30 -22.07 -8.04
N VAL A 376 -5.59 -21.56 -9.04
CA VAL A 376 -4.12 -21.40 -8.99
C VAL A 376 -3.68 -20.10 -8.31
N CYS A 377 -4.62 -19.20 -7.96
CA CYS A 377 -4.28 -17.93 -7.35
C CYS A 377 -3.64 -18.14 -5.96
N PRO A 378 -2.37 -17.72 -5.76
CA PRO A 378 -1.63 -18.03 -4.55
C PRO A 378 -2.10 -17.23 -3.34
N ILE A 379 -2.77 -16.09 -3.53
CA ILE A 379 -3.14 -15.17 -2.46
C ILE A 379 -4.63 -15.29 -2.10
N LYS A 380 -4.89 -15.35 -0.80
CA LYS A 380 -6.20 -15.17 -0.16
C LYS A 380 -6.22 -13.81 0.55
N ILE A 381 -7.26 -13.01 0.31
CA ILE A 381 -7.44 -11.63 0.80
C ILE A 381 -8.84 -11.46 1.37
N VAL A 382 -9.09 -10.37 2.08
CA VAL A 382 -10.42 -10.02 2.58
C VAL A 382 -11.29 -9.55 1.41
N ASP A 383 -12.55 -9.99 1.35
CA ASP A 383 -13.50 -9.47 0.37
C ASP A 383 -13.94 -8.05 0.77
N ARG A 384 -13.59 -7.06 -0.04
CA ARG A 384 -13.95 -5.64 0.17
C ARG A 384 -15.45 -5.39 0.24
N GLU A 385 -16.24 -6.24 -0.41
CA GLU A 385 -17.69 -6.12 -0.36
C GLU A 385 -18.27 -6.81 0.88
N ARG A 386 -17.52 -7.71 1.52
CA ARG A 386 -17.99 -8.61 2.58
C ARG A 386 -16.85 -8.89 3.54
N SER A 387 -16.46 -7.90 4.34
CA SER A 387 -15.23 -7.85 5.15
C SER A 387 -14.98 -9.06 6.07
N LEU A 388 -16.00 -9.83 6.44
CA LEU A 388 -15.84 -11.09 7.20
C LEU A 388 -15.35 -12.28 6.37
N PHE A 389 -15.54 -12.26 5.06
CA PHE A 389 -15.22 -13.37 4.16
C PHE A 389 -13.93 -13.10 3.40
N SER A 390 -13.35 -14.17 2.87
CA SER A 390 -12.16 -14.09 2.04
C SER A 390 -12.45 -14.33 0.56
N ARG A 391 -11.57 -13.82 -0.29
CA ARG A 391 -11.53 -14.09 -1.73
C ARG A 391 -10.10 -14.25 -2.23
N LYS A 392 -9.95 -14.55 -3.52
CA LYS A 392 -8.67 -14.56 -4.23
C LYS A 392 -8.49 -13.24 -4.99
N ALA A 393 -7.26 -12.89 -5.36
CA ALA A 393 -6.98 -11.67 -6.13
C ALA A 393 -7.61 -11.68 -7.54
N VAL A 394 -7.63 -12.85 -8.19
CA VAL A 394 -8.53 -13.11 -9.32
C VAL A 394 -9.76 -13.82 -8.78
N TYR A 395 -10.94 -13.27 -9.01
CA TYR A 395 -12.19 -13.78 -8.46
C TYR A 395 -13.34 -13.67 -9.46
N GLY A 396 -14.24 -14.64 -9.42
CA GLY A 396 -15.48 -14.62 -10.20
C GLY A 396 -16.56 -13.85 -9.47
N ARG A 397 -17.43 -13.15 -10.21
CA ARG A 397 -18.65 -12.55 -9.67
C ARG A 397 -19.88 -13.21 -10.30
N ASP A 398 -20.75 -13.72 -9.44
CA ASP A 398 -22.11 -14.10 -9.82
C ASP A 398 -22.89 -12.79 -10.04
N GLY A 399 -23.36 -12.52 -11.26
CA GLY A 399 -24.02 -11.25 -11.60
C GLY A 399 -24.09 -10.97 -13.11
N VAL A 400 -24.37 -9.73 -13.47
CA VAL A 400 -24.45 -9.25 -14.86
C VAL A 400 -23.41 -8.12 -15.03
N PRO A 401 -22.31 -8.32 -15.80
CA PRO A 401 -21.88 -9.59 -16.40
C PRO A 401 -21.34 -10.59 -15.35
N SER A 402 -21.38 -11.90 -15.62
CA SER A 402 -20.75 -12.92 -14.76
C SER A 402 -19.41 -13.32 -15.34
N THR A 403 -18.35 -12.70 -14.83
CA THR A 403 -16.99 -12.94 -15.29
C THR A 403 -16.00 -12.88 -14.12
N TYR A 404 -14.75 -13.18 -14.44
CA TYR A 404 -13.63 -12.98 -13.54
C TYR A 404 -13.14 -11.54 -13.59
N PHE A 405 -12.56 -11.12 -12.48
CA PHE A 405 -11.87 -9.85 -12.33
C PHE A 405 -10.53 -10.12 -11.71
N LEU A 406 -9.49 -9.44 -12.20
CA LEU A 406 -8.19 -9.46 -11.57
C LEU A 406 -7.90 -8.08 -10.97
N GLU A 407 -7.99 -8.04 -9.65
CA GLU A 407 -7.75 -6.82 -8.89
C GLU A 407 -6.26 -6.66 -8.64
N LYS A 408 -5.59 -5.91 -9.53
CA LYS A 408 -4.22 -5.48 -9.34
C LYS A 408 -4.23 -4.17 -8.57
N GLU A 409 -3.70 -4.19 -7.36
CA GLU A 409 -3.61 -3.03 -6.51
C GLU A 409 -2.22 -2.44 -6.45
N THR A 410 -2.21 -1.11 -6.39
CA THR A 410 -1.05 -0.32 -6.03
C THR A 410 -0.72 -0.57 -4.55
N PRO A 411 0.53 -0.97 -4.22
CA PRO A 411 0.96 -1.11 -2.83
C PRO A 411 0.67 0.15 -2.00
N PHE A 412 0.28 -0.02 -0.73
CA PHE A 412 -0.12 1.10 0.14
C PHE A 412 0.93 2.20 0.26
N CYS A 413 2.21 1.82 0.37
CA CYS A 413 3.32 2.75 0.41
C CYS A 413 3.47 3.56 -0.90
N GLN A 414 3.14 2.96 -2.04
CA GLN A 414 3.10 3.64 -3.34
C GLN A 414 1.88 4.56 -3.44
N THR A 415 0.71 4.14 -2.95
CA THR A 415 -0.49 5.00 -2.85
C THR A 415 -0.26 6.20 -1.93
N GLY A 416 0.45 6.02 -0.82
CA GLY A 416 0.81 7.10 0.11
C GLY A 416 1.88 8.04 -0.41
N CYS A 417 2.57 7.71 -1.52
CA CYS A 417 3.57 8.57 -2.12
C CYS A 417 2.91 9.51 -3.14
N PRO A 418 2.99 10.85 -2.99
CA PRO A 418 2.38 11.78 -3.97
C PRO A 418 2.86 11.58 -5.41
N ALA A 419 4.12 11.18 -5.62
CA ALA A 419 4.65 10.85 -6.95
C ALA A 419 4.41 9.39 -7.38
N HIS A 420 3.77 8.57 -6.53
CA HIS A 420 3.47 7.16 -6.78
C HIS A 420 4.70 6.32 -7.16
N VAL A 421 5.85 6.58 -6.52
CA VAL A 421 7.09 5.81 -6.71
C VAL A 421 6.85 4.35 -6.34
N ASP A 422 7.38 3.41 -7.15
CA ASP A 422 7.22 1.96 -6.91
C ASP A 422 8.11 1.47 -5.75
N VAL A 423 7.68 1.80 -4.54
CA VAL A 423 8.35 1.44 -3.29
C VAL A 423 8.58 -0.06 -3.17
N ARG A 424 7.61 -0.87 -3.54
CA ARG A 424 7.70 -2.32 -3.34
C ARG A 424 8.79 -2.91 -4.23
N SER A 425 8.83 -2.54 -5.50
CA SER A 425 9.78 -3.13 -6.44
C SER A 425 11.22 -2.70 -6.12
N TYR A 426 11.47 -1.41 -5.83
CA TYR A 426 12.83 -0.99 -5.50
C TYR A 426 13.30 -1.57 -4.14
N VAL A 427 12.43 -1.65 -3.13
CA VAL A 427 12.78 -2.29 -1.85
C VAL A 427 13.06 -3.78 -2.04
N ALA A 428 12.30 -4.47 -2.90
CA ALA A 428 12.58 -5.88 -3.23
C ALA A 428 13.97 -6.05 -3.87
N LYS A 429 14.37 -5.15 -4.78
CA LYS A 429 15.71 -5.15 -5.37
C LYS A 429 16.81 -4.93 -4.34
N ILE A 430 16.59 -4.07 -3.34
CA ILE A 430 17.52 -3.89 -2.21
C ILE A 430 17.65 -5.20 -1.41
N ALA A 431 16.55 -5.89 -1.12
CA ALA A 431 16.57 -7.16 -0.40
C ALA A 431 17.36 -8.27 -1.13
N GLU A 432 17.48 -8.17 -2.46
CA GLU A 432 18.30 -9.06 -3.31
C GLU A 432 19.78 -8.62 -3.44
N GLY A 433 20.16 -7.45 -2.94
CA GLY A 433 21.47 -6.86 -3.21
C GLY A 433 21.61 -6.26 -4.62
N LYS A 434 20.52 -6.08 -5.37
CA LYS A 434 20.50 -5.53 -6.72
C LYS A 434 20.28 -4.02 -6.71
N PHE A 435 21.24 -3.29 -6.14
CA PHE A 435 21.10 -1.87 -5.84
C PHE A 435 20.97 -0.97 -7.07
N LYS A 436 21.67 -1.31 -8.17
CA LYS A 436 21.56 -0.60 -9.45
C LYS A 436 20.12 -0.65 -10.01
N GLU A 437 19.54 -1.84 -10.08
CA GLU A 437 18.16 -2.04 -10.54
C GLU A 437 17.16 -1.32 -9.62
N SER A 438 17.44 -1.25 -8.32
CA SER A 438 16.63 -0.49 -7.38
C SER A 438 16.60 1.01 -7.68
N VAL A 439 17.76 1.65 -7.93
CA VAL A 439 17.81 3.09 -8.21
C VAL A 439 17.19 3.42 -9.56
N GLU A 440 17.34 2.55 -10.56
CA GLU A 440 16.67 2.66 -11.87
C GLU A 440 15.14 2.68 -11.74
N ILE A 441 14.56 1.77 -10.92
CA ILE A 441 13.12 1.74 -10.63
C ILE A 441 12.65 3.05 -9.97
N ILE A 442 13.43 3.60 -9.04
CA ILE A 442 13.09 4.87 -8.38
C ILE A 442 13.05 5.99 -9.43
N ARG A 443 14.03 6.04 -10.33
CA ARG A 443 14.17 7.06 -11.38
C ARG A 443 13.11 7.03 -12.45
N GLU A 444 12.41 5.91 -12.63
CA GLU A 444 11.21 5.90 -13.48
C GLU A 444 10.24 7.02 -13.10
N ARG A 445 10.18 7.34 -11.79
CA ARG A 445 9.28 8.37 -11.28
C ARG A 445 9.90 9.57 -10.59
N LEU A 446 11.09 9.44 -10.06
CA LEU A 446 11.70 10.43 -9.18
C LEU A 446 13.10 10.80 -9.67
N PRO A 447 13.33 12.04 -10.15
CA PRO A 447 14.64 12.47 -10.64
C PRO A 447 15.69 12.68 -9.54
N LEU A 448 15.26 12.91 -8.29
CA LEU A 448 16.13 13.29 -7.17
C LEU A 448 16.06 12.28 -5.99
N PRO A 449 16.40 10.99 -6.21
CA PRO A 449 16.35 9.97 -5.17
C PRO A 449 17.25 10.26 -3.95
N ALA A 450 18.47 10.77 -4.13
CA ALA A 450 19.41 11.05 -3.04
C ALA A 450 18.91 12.19 -2.16
N VAL A 451 18.39 13.26 -2.77
CA VAL A 451 17.76 14.39 -2.06
C VAL A 451 16.54 13.91 -1.26
N LEU A 452 15.60 13.20 -1.89
CA LEU A 452 14.40 12.71 -1.18
C LEU A 452 14.69 11.58 -0.19
N GLY A 453 15.83 10.89 -0.32
CA GLY A 453 16.34 10.00 0.71
C GLY A 453 16.67 10.72 2.02
N ARG A 454 16.91 12.04 1.97
CA ARG A 454 17.25 12.86 3.14
C ARG A 454 16.06 13.66 3.64
N VAL A 455 15.39 14.40 2.75
CA VAL A 455 14.44 15.45 3.18
C VAL A 455 12.97 15.03 3.16
N CYS A 456 12.64 13.86 2.60
CA CYS A 456 11.24 13.44 2.48
C CYS A 456 10.61 13.18 3.86
N PRO A 457 9.38 13.67 4.12
CA PRO A 457 8.62 13.34 5.33
C PRO A 457 7.94 11.96 5.27
N HIS A 458 8.32 11.14 4.28
CA HIS A 458 7.99 9.72 4.18
C HIS A 458 6.50 9.35 4.38
N PRO A 459 5.54 10.00 3.68
CA PRO A 459 4.12 9.64 3.78
C PRO A 459 3.83 8.18 3.37
N CYS A 460 4.72 7.59 2.56
CA CYS A 460 4.72 6.17 2.24
C CYS A 460 4.90 5.24 3.47
N GLU A 461 5.69 5.65 4.47
CA GLU A 461 5.89 4.87 5.70
C GLU A 461 4.66 4.91 6.62
N GLN A 462 3.93 6.04 6.62
CA GLN A 462 2.66 6.18 7.35
C GLN A 462 1.59 5.21 6.83
N MET A 463 1.66 4.85 5.54
CA MET A 463 0.75 3.90 4.90
C MET A 463 1.28 2.46 4.92
N CYS A 464 2.49 2.21 5.44
CA CYS A 464 3.08 0.88 5.46
C CYS A 464 2.23 -0.08 6.32
N LYS A 465 1.90 -1.26 5.78
CA LYS A 465 1.14 -2.27 6.53
C LYS A 465 1.93 -2.92 7.66
N ARG A 466 3.26 -2.83 7.64
CA ARG A 466 4.09 -3.34 8.75
C ARG A 466 3.81 -2.59 10.05
N SER A 467 3.32 -1.33 9.98
CA SER A 467 2.80 -0.54 11.11
C SER A 467 1.67 -1.18 11.92
N LYS A 468 1.04 -2.25 11.40
CA LYS A 468 0.02 -3.03 12.13
C LYS A 468 0.60 -4.15 12.99
N ILE A 469 1.88 -4.47 12.79
CA ILE A 469 2.64 -5.44 13.56
C ILE A 469 3.63 -4.66 14.44
N GLU A 470 4.41 -3.77 13.84
CA GLU A 470 5.56 -3.11 14.46
C GLU A 470 5.98 -1.85 13.68
N LYS A 471 7.20 -1.31 13.88
CA LYS A 471 7.68 -0.12 13.14
C LYS A 471 7.66 -0.34 11.61
N PRO A 472 7.26 0.67 10.80
CA PRO A 472 7.25 0.57 9.34
C PRO A 472 8.64 0.33 8.75
N ILE A 473 8.66 -0.03 7.46
CA ILE A 473 9.90 -0.09 6.68
C ILE A 473 10.48 1.32 6.54
N SER A 474 11.80 1.44 6.65
CA SER A 474 12.58 2.66 6.46
C SER A 474 12.73 3.05 4.99
N ILE A 475 11.60 3.23 4.32
CA ILE A 475 11.50 3.52 2.88
C ILE A 475 12.31 4.76 2.48
N ARG A 476 12.37 5.79 3.34
CA ARG A 476 13.22 6.98 3.12
C ARG A 476 14.70 6.61 3.09
N LEU A 477 15.18 5.91 4.11
CA LEU A 477 16.59 5.57 4.27
C LEU A 477 17.06 4.51 3.27
N LEU A 478 16.20 3.54 2.92
CA LEU A 478 16.46 2.60 1.83
C LEU A 478 16.63 3.31 0.49
N LYS A 479 15.83 4.35 0.23
CA LYS A 479 15.98 5.21 -0.96
C LYS A 479 17.30 5.97 -0.95
N ARG A 480 17.65 6.56 0.20
CA ARG A 480 18.95 7.23 0.38
C ARG A 480 20.10 6.28 0.08
N PHE A 481 20.09 5.11 0.71
CA PHE A 481 21.14 4.11 0.59
C PHE A 481 21.45 3.75 -0.88
N VAL A 482 20.44 3.41 -1.69
CA VAL A 482 20.71 3.04 -3.09
C VAL A 482 21.17 4.19 -3.96
N ALA A 483 20.74 5.41 -3.66
CA ALA A 483 21.17 6.59 -4.39
C ALA A 483 22.62 6.97 -4.04
N ASP A 484 22.98 6.88 -2.75
CA ASP A 484 24.36 7.10 -2.28
C ASP A 484 25.28 5.98 -2.82
N TRP A 485 24.83 4.72 -2.80
CA TRP A 485 25.56 3.56 -3.34
C TRP A 485 25.91 3.72 -4.83
N GLU A 486 24.97 4.20 -5.65
CA GLU A 486 25.21 4.40 -7.09
C GLU A 486 26.37 5.40 -7.30
N TRP A 487 26.33 6.53 -6.60
CA TRP A 487 27.40 7.51 -6.68
C TRP A 487 28.75 6.96 -6.20
N GLU A 488 28.76 6.26 -5.06
CA GLU A 488 29.99 5.68 -4.49
C GLU A 488 30.61 4.61 -5.39
N LYS A 489 29.80 3.80 -6.09
CA LYS A 489 30.28 2.71 -6.93
C LYS A 489 30.57 3.12 -8.36
N GLU A 490 29.74 3.97 -8.96
CA GLU A 490 29.87 4.35 -10.37
C GLU A 490 30.62 5.68 -10.56
N GLY A 491 30.73 6.50 -9.51
CA GLY A 491 31.41 7.80 -9.55
C GLY A 491 30.70 8.87 -10.38
N LYS A 492 29.57 8.53 -11.00
CA LYS A 492 28.70 9.41 -11.77
C LYS A 492 27.25 8.91 -11.75
N ILE A 493 26.31 9.80 -12.00
CA ILE A 493 24.90 9.47 -12.22
C ILE A 493 24.63 9.55 -13.73
N ASP A 494 24.31 8.43 -14.37
CA ASP A 494 24.03 8.39 -15.81
C ASP A 494 22.53 8.27 -16.08
N LEU A 495 21.91 9.37 -16.54
CA LEU A 495 20.49 9.40 -16.93
C LEU A 495 20.30 9.18 -18.44
N GLY A 496 21.38 8.94 -19.18
CA GLY A 496 21.39 8.92 -20.63
C GLY A 496 21.20 10.31 -21.25
N LYS A 497 21.25 10.37 -22.57
CA LYS A 497 20.97 11.60 -23.34
C LYS A 497 19.51 11.64 -23.77
N MET A 498 18.99 12.85 -23.96
CA MET A 498 17.70 13.08 -24.59
C MET A 498 17.61 12.29 -25.92
N PRO A 499 16.53 11.51 -26.15
CA PRO A 499 16.37 10.74 -27.38
C PRO A 499 16.16 11.65 -28.60
N SER A 500 16.59 11.16 -29.77
CA SER A 500 16.32 11.85 -31.02
C SER A 500 14.99 11.37 -31.62
N ASN A 501 13.95 12.21 -31.58
CA ASN A 501 12.60 11.94 -32.07
C ASN A 501 11.88 13.24 -32.50
N GLU A 502 10.60 13.16 -32.83
CA GLU A 502 9.82 14.31 -33.29
C GLU A 502 9.70 15.45 -32.27
N ASN A 503 9.86 15.16 -30.97
CA ASN A 503 9.77 16.17 -29.91
C ASN A 503 10.97 17.13 -29.90
N ASN A 504 12.09 16.79 -30.54
CA ASN A 504 13.28 17.67 -30.58
C ASN A 504 13.05 18.99 -31.32
N LYS A 505 11.97 19.11 -32.11
CA LYS A 505 11.58 20.35 -32.78
C LYS A 505 10.92 21.36 -31.84
N HIS A 506 10.41 20.89 -30.69
CA HIS A 506 9.69 21.70 -29.72
C HIS A 506 10.61 22.18 -28.59
N LYS A 507 10.35 23.40 -28.14
CA LYS A 507 11.08 24.08 -27.05
C LYS A 507 10.15 24.40 -25.90
N VAL A 508 10.57 24.10 -24.68
CA VAL A 508 9.80 24.37 -23.45
C VAL A 508 10.63 25.23 -22.49
N ALA A 509 10.04 26.32 -22.00
CA ALA A 509 10.64 27.16 -20.97
C ALA A 509 10.15 26.74 -19.57
N VAL A 510 11.06 26.60 -18.62
CA VAL A 510 10.77 26.27 -17.22
C VAL A 510 11.24 27.44 -16.36
N ILE A 511 10.33 28.07 -15.63
CA ILE A 511 10.63 29.19 -14.73
C ILE A 511 10.80 28.63 -13.31
N GLY A 512 12.04 28.62 -12.81
CA GLY A 512 12.44 28.07 -11.52
C GLY A 512 13.08 26.69 -11.63
N SER A 513 14.25 26.53 -11.01
CA SER A 513 15.03 25.29 -10.92
C SER A 513 14.78 24.51 -9.62
N GLY A 514 13.64 24.76 -8.96
CA GLY A 514 13.21 23.98 -7.81
C GLY A 514 12.81 22.53 -8.19
N PRO A 515 12.38 21.72 -7.21
CA PRO A 515 12.03 20.31 -7.44
C PRO A 515 11.01 20.09 -8.56
N ALA A 516 9.99 20.96 -8.65
CA ALA A 516 8.98 20.88 -9.69
C ALA A 516 9.56 21.16 -11.09
N GLY A 517 10.35 22.23 -11.23
CA GLY A 517 10.98 22.60 -12.50
C GLY A 517 12.01 21.58 -12.98
N LEU A 518 12.86 21.07 -12.07
CA LEU A 518 13.80 19.98 -12.36
C LEU A 518 13.08 18.71 -12.81
N THR A 519 11.92 18.41 -12.20
CA THR A 519 11.11 17.25 -12.60
C THR A 519 10.48 17.42 -13.98
N VAL A 520 9.95 18.61 -14.30
CA VAL A 520 9.46 18.92 -15.65
C VAL A 520 10.58 18.77 -16.67
N ALA A 521 11.75 19.33 -16.39
CA ALA A 521 12.90 19.25 -17.28
C ALA A 521 13.35 17.80 -17.50
N TYR A 522 13.45 17.01 -16.44
CA TYR A 522 13.79 15.59 -16.50
C TYR A 522 12.79 14.79 -17.37
N GLU A 523 11.49 14.90 -17.09
CA GLU A 523 10.45 14.15 -17.80
C GLU A 523 10.36 14.52 -19.29
N LEU A 524 10.45 15.81 -19.60
CA LEU A 524 10.41 16.30 -20.98
C LEU A 524 11.70 15.98 -21.74
N ALA A 525 12.88 16.05 -21.10
CA ALA A 525 14.14 15.62 -21.70
C ALA A 525 14.11 14.12 -22.04
N ARG A 526 13.56 13.27 -21.17
CA ARG A 526 13.36 11.82 -21.48
C ARG A 526 12.45 11.59 -22.69
N LYS A 527 11.53 12.52 -22.98
CA LYS A 527 10.62 12.47 -24.12
C LYS A 527 11.20 13.07 -25.41
N GLY A 528 12.35 13.75 -25.37
CA GLY A 528 12.97 14.35 -26.56
C GLY A 528 12.82 15.88 -26.68
N TYR A 529 12.25 16.57 -25.69
CA TYR A 529 12.03 18.03 -25.77
C TYR A 529 13.27 18.85 -25.43
N LYS A 530 13.47 19.98 -26.13
CA LYS A 530 14.49 20.96 -25.76
C LYS A 530 13.98 21.83 -24.62
N VAL A 531 14.55 21.68 -23.43
CA VAL A 531 14.13 22.41 -22.23
C VAL A 531 15.18 23.44 -21.82
N THR A 532 14.74 24.67 -21.56
CA THR A 532 15.57 25.72 -20.92
C THR A 532 14.95 26.11 -19.59
N ILE A 533 15.70 26.00 -18.50
CA ILE A 533 15.34 26.44 -17.16
C ILE A 533 15.89 27.85 -16.92
N PHE A 534 15.05 28.76 -16.43
CA PHE A 534 15.41 30.11 -16.01
C PHE A 534 15.24 30.22 -14.49
N ASP A 535 16.31 30.53 -13.77
CA ASP A 535 16.26 30.71 -12.31
C ASP A 535 16.81 32.08 -11.91
N ALA A 536 16.14 32.73 -10.95
CA ALA A 536 16.53 34.02 -10.42
C ALA A 536 17.75 33.95 -9.48
N LEU A 537 17.98 32.80 -8.87
CA LEU A 537 19.07 32.58 -7.92
C LEU A 537 20.41 32.32 -8.63
N PRO A 538 21.54 32.54 -7.94
CA PRO A 538 22.87 32.23 -8.46
C PRO A 538 23.20 30.72 -8.41
N VAL A 539 22.32 29.90 -7.84
CA VAL A 539 22.46 28.44 -7.68
C VAL A 539 21.17 27.74 -8.08
N ALA A 540 21.27 26.52 -8.61
CA ALA A 540 20.11 25.70 -8.95
C ALA A 540 19.61 24.86 -7.77
N GLY A 541 18.33 24.46 -7.81
CA GLY A 541 17.68 23.63 -6.80
C GLY A 541 16.57 24.34 -6.01
N GLY A 542 16.41 25.66 -6.21
CA GLY A 542 15.38 26.45 -5.52
C GLY A 542 15.46 26.30 -4.00
N MET A 543 14.31 26.08 -3.34
CA MET A 543 14.25 25.88 -1.88
C MET A 543 15.04 24.66 -1.36
N LEU A 544 15.42 23.69 -2.21
CA LEU A 544 16.35 22.63 -1.79
C LEU A 544 17.73 23.20 -1.49
N ALA A 545 18.21 24.11 -2.34
CA ALA A 545 19.53 24.70 -2.24
C ALA A 545 19.59 25.81 -1.18
N VAL A 546 18.51 26.59 -1.02
CA VAL A 546 18.54 27.78 -0.15
C VAL A 546 17.68 27.68 1.11
N GLY A 547 16.79 26.69 1.20
CA GLY A 547 15.86 26.54 2.31
C GLY A 547 16.24 25.43 3.30
N ILE A 548 16.96 24.39 2.84
CA ILE A 548 17.30 23.21 3.65
C ILE A 548 18.78 23.26 4.00
N PRO A 549 19.16 23.34 5.29
CA PRO A 549 20.57 23.43 5.69
C PRO A 549 21.43 22.23 5.30
N PRO A 550 22.76 22.40 5.12
CA PRO A 550 23.65 21.32 4.66
C PRO A 550 23.76 20.13 5.63
N TYR A 551 23.48 20.35 6.92
CA TYR A 551 23.45 19.27 7.91
C TYR A 551 22.30 18.28 7.69
N ARG A 552 21.29 18.65 6.89
CA ARG A 552 20.17 17.80 6.44
C ARG A 552 20.29 17.43 4.97
N LEU A 553 20.69 18.37 4.12
CA LEU A 553 20.86 18.15 2.69
C LEU A 553 22.18 18.73 2.22
N PRO A 554 23.25 17.92 2.11
CA PRO A 554 24.53 18.39 1.61
C PRO A 554 24.44 18.97 0.19
N ASN A 555 25.10 20.11 -0.04
CA ASN A 555 25.06 20.81 -1.33
C ASN A 555 25.64 19.96 -2.47
N ASP A 556 26.70 19.19 -2.19
CA ASP A 556 27.32 18.30 -3.17
C ASP A 556 26.38 17.18 -3.63
N VAL A 557 25.55 16.65 -2.73
CA VAL A 557 24.52 15.66 -3.08
C VAL A 557 23.49 16.26 -4.03
N LEU A 558 23.00 17.48 -3.73
CA LEU A 558 22.03 18.17 -4.56
C LEU A 558 22.61 18.50 -5.95
N GLU A 559 23.84 19.04 -6.00
CA GLU A 559 24.53 19.40 -7.23
C GLU A 559 24.72 18.19 -8.15
N ARG A 560 25.09 17.02 -7.61
CA ARG A 560 25.27 15.79 -8.41
C ARG A 560 24.00 15.39 -9.16
N GLU A 561 22.84 15.39 -8.49
CA GLU A 561 21.58 15.00 -9.12
C GLU A 561 21.10 16.06 -10.13
N ILE A 562 21.32 17.35 -9.84
CA ILE A 562 21.01 18.43 -10.78
C ILE A 562 21.89 18.31 -12.03
N ASN A 563 23.19 18.13 -11.87
CA ASN A 563 24.13 18.02 -12.97
C ASN A 563 23.78 16.84 -13.88
N ALA A 564 23.36 15.72 -13.32
CA ALA A 564 22.89 14.57 -14.10
C ALA A 564 21.70 14.91 -15.01
N ILE A 565 20.75 15.73 -14.54
CA ILE A 565 19.62 16.20 -15.36
C ILE A 565 20.12 17.14 -16.47
N LEU A 566 21.06 18.03 -16.18
CA LEU A 566 21.64 18.94 -17.16
C LEU A 566 22.39 18.18 -18.27
N GLU A 567 23.13 17.12 -17.92
CA GLU A 567 23.85 16.25 -18.86
C GLU A 567 22.96 15.55 -19.89
N MET A 568 21.65 15.44 -19.62
CA MET A 568 20.67 14.94 -20.60
C MET A 568 20.50 15.89 -21.81
N GLY A 569 20.94 17.15 -21.69
CA GLY A 569 20.79 18.21 -22.69
C GLY A 569 19.85 19.36 -22.28
N VAL A 570 19.55 19.48 -20.98
CA VAL A 570 18.75 20.58 -20.41
C VAL A 570 19.63 21.81 -20.25
N GLU A 571 19.17 22.97 -20.74
CA GLU A 571 19.87 24.25 -20.58
C GLU A 571 19.43 24.92 -19.28
N LEU A 572 20.36 25.49 -18.52
CA LEU A 572 20.09 26.23 -17.28
C LEU A 572 20.66 27.65 -17.37
N LYS A 573 19.81 28.64 -17.08
CA LYS A 573 20.16 30.06 -17.01
C LYS A 573 19.88 30.59 -15.60
N LEU A 574 20.94 30.69 -14.81
CA LEU A 574 20.92 31.27 -13.47
C LEU A 574 20.94 32.80 -13.53
N ASN A 575 20.69 33.46 -12.40
CA ASN A 575 20.64 34.93 -12.29
C ASN A 575 19.71 35.60 -13.33
N THR A 576 18.63 34.92 -13.72
CA THR A 576 17.68 35.39 -14.72
C THR A 576 16.28 35.47 -14.11
N THR A 577 15.89 36.67 -13.70
CA THR A 577 14.58 36.94 -13.08
C THR A 577 13.54 37.24 -14.16
N VAL A 578 12.59 36.33 -14.36
CA VAL A 578 11.45 36.55 -15.26
C VAL A 578 10.56 37.68 -14.73
N GLY A 579 10.20 38.63 -15.59
CA GLY A 579 9.52 39.88 -15.25
C GLY A 579 10.46 41.07 -15.09
N LYS A 580 11.77 40.85 -14.95
CA LYS A 580 12.79 41.90 -14.84
C LYS A 580 13.84 41.81 -15.93
N ASP A 581 14.51 40.67 -16.04
CA ASP A 581 15.62 40.45 -16.98
C ASP A 581 15.11 39.90 -18.33
N ILE A 582 14.03 39.10 -18.30
CA ILE A 582 13.29 38.63 -19.48
C ILE A 582 11.80 38.74 -19.21
N SER A 583 11.02 39.23 -20.18
CA SER A 583 9.56 39.35 -20.01
C SER A 583 8.85 38.00 -20.14
N PHE A 584 7.72 37.85 -19.45
CA PHE A 584 6.89 36.63 -19.56
C PHE A 584 6.37 36.41 -20.99
N GLU A 585 6.00 37.49 -21.68
CA GLU A 585 5.52 37.49 -23.07
C GLU A 585 6.61 37.06 -24.07
N GLU A 586 7.87 37.37 -23.79
CA GLU A 586 8.98 36.92 -24.62
C GLU A 586 9.17 35.40 -24.53
N LEU A 587 9.06 34.82 -23.33
CA LEU A 587 9.09 33.37 -23.16
C LEU A 587 7.94 32.71 -23.95
N ARG A 588 6.73 33.26 -23.88
CA ARG A 588 5.57 32.76 -24.63
C ARG A 588 5.73 32.81 -26.14
N LYS A 589 6.50 33.76 -26.68
CA LYS A 589 6.73 33.89 -28.13
C LYS A 589 7.80 32.92 -28.63
N ASN A 590 8.78 32.62 -27.79
CA ASN A 590 9.99 31.89 -28.18
C ASN A 590 9.94 30.38 -27.86
N TYR A 591 8.97 29.95 -27.05
CA TYR A 591 8.81 28.57 -26.60
C TYR A 591 7.38 28.09 -26.88
N ASP A 592 7.23 26.81 -27.21
CA ASP A 592 5.93 26.19 -27.51
C ASP A 592 5.07 26.02 -26.25
N ALA A 593 5.70 25.91 -25.07
CA ALA A 593 5.03 25.87 -23.78
C ALA A 593 5.90 26.50 -22.68
N VAL A 594 5.25 27.01 -21.63
CA VAL A 594 5.91 27.60 -20.45
C VAL A 594 5.41 26.91 -19.18
N PHE A 595 6.33 26.51 -18.31
CA PHE A 595 6.03 26.00 -16.97
C PHE A 595 6.46 27.00 -15.89
N ILE A 596 5.60 27.26 -14.92
CA ILE A 596 5.84 28.16 -13.79
C ILE A 596 6.03 27.33 -12.52
N GLY A 597 7.26 27.28 -12.01
CA GLY A 597 7.69 26.56 -10.81
C GLY A 597 8.51 27.44 -9.85
N VAL A 598 8.09 28.70 -9.68
CA VAL A 598 8.85 29.73 -8.93
C VAL A 598 8.95 29.53 -7.42
N GLY A 599 8.18 28.58 -6.87
CA GLY A 599 8.19 28.29 -5.43
C GLY A 599 7.66 29.43 -4.54
N ALA A 600 7.76 29.26 -3.23
CA ALA A 600 7.31 30.22 -2.22
C ALA A 600 8.50 30.88 -1.48
N HIS A 601 9.22 31.79 -2.17
CA HIS A 601 10.47 32.37 -1.66
C HIS A 601 10.32 33.61 -0.75
N LYS A 602 9.09 34.11 -0.50
CA LYS A 602 8.84 35.29 0.34
C LYS A 602 8.33 34.91 1.73
N SER A 603 8.82 35.60 2.76
CA SER A 603 8.38 35.42 4.15
C SER A 603 7.10 36.21 4.46
N LYS A 604 6.17 35.62 5.21
CA LYS A 604 5.01 36.34 5.77
C LYS A 604 5.46 37.25 6.92
N LYS A 605 4.84 38.44 7.01
CA LYS A 605 5.04 39.39 8.10
C LYS A 605 4.17 39.05 9.32
N LEU A 606 4.71 39.25 10.53
CA LEU A 606 4.03 39.11 11.81
C LEU A 606 2.93 40.16 11.98
N ASN A 607 3.14 41.36 11.40
CA ASN A 607 2.28 42.53 11.54
C ASN A 607 2.12 42.98 13.00
N ILE A 608 3.24 43.05 13.72
CA ILE A 608 3.32 43.53 15.10
C ILE A 608 4.29 44.72 15.20
N GLU A 609 4.14 45.54 16.24
CA GLU A 609 5.04 46.66 16.48
C GLU A 609 6.48 46.17 16.70
N GLY A 610 7.47 46.86 16.13
CA GLY A 610 8.89 46.55 16.25
C GLY A 610 9.44 45.51 15.24
N GLU A 611 8.63 45.03 14.30
CA GLU A 611 9.06 44.05 13.28
C GLU A 611 10.16 44.56 12.33
N GLU A 612 10.31 45.88 12.18
CA GLU A 612 11.31 46.51 11.31
C GLU A 612 12.60 46.91 12.06
N LEU A 613 12.75 46.52 13.34
CA LEU A 613 13.94 46.80 14.15
C LEU A 613 15.17 46.02 13.66
N ASN A 614 16.37 46.59 13.83
CA ASN A 614 17.59 45.86 13.54
C ASN A 614 17.69 44.62 14.47
N GLY A 615 18.10 43.49 13.89
CA GLY A 615 18.11 42.20 14.59
C GLY A 615 16.84 41.37 14.41
N VAL A 616 15.80 41.90 13.75
CA VAL A 616 14.67 41.09 13.27
C VAL A 616 14.97 40.61 11.85
N ILE A 617 15.00 39.30 11.64
CA ILE A 617 15.39 38.67 10.38
C ILE A 617 14.27 37.74 9.89
N PRO A 618 13.82 37.85 8.63
CA PRO A 618 12.91 36.86 8.06
C PRO A 618 13.59 35.48 7.94
N GLY A 619 12.93 34.42 8.39
CA GLY A 619 13.51 33.08 8.46
C GLY A 619 13.94 32.51 7.11
N VAL A 620 13.18 32.77 6.03
CA VAL A 620 13.57 32.33 4.67
C VAL A 620 14.85 33.02 4.22
N ASP A 621 15.00 34.30 4.52
CA ASP A 621 16.18 35.07 4.11
C ASP A 621 17.40 34.67 4.95
N PHE A 622 17.21 34.47 6.26
CA PHE A 622 18.26 33.92 7.13
C PHE A 622 18.78 32.57 6.62
N LEU A 623 17.90 31.61 6.34
CA LEU A 623 18.30 30.30 5.83
C LEU A 623 18.94 30.40 4.44
N ARG A 624 18.44 31.28 3.56
CA ARG A 624 19.04 31.51 2.24
C ARG A 624 20.49 31.94 2.36
N GLU A 625 20.77 32.94 3.19
CA GLU A 625 22.14 33.44 3.38
C GLU A 625 23.03 32.38 4.02
N VAL A 626 22.52 31.62 5.00
CA VAL A 626 23.27 30.52 5.64
C VAL A 626 23.64 29.44 4.62
N ASN A 627 22.75 29.11 3.70
CA ASN A 627 23.01 28.07 2.69
C ASN A 627 23.95 28.52 1.57
N ILE A 628 23.85 29.77 1.12
CA ILE A 628 24.69 30.30 0.04
C ILE A 628 26.09 30.67 0.55
N SER A 629 26.17 31.33 1.71
CA SER A 629 27.42 31.92 2.21
C SER A 629 27.57 31.70 3.73
N PRO A 630 27.66 30.45 4.22
CA PRO A 630 27.66 30.14 5.65
C PRO A 630 28.79 30.84 6.43
N GLU A 631 29.99 30.93 5.83
CA GLU A 631 31.13 31.59 6.50
C GLU A 631 30.96 33.11 6.58
N THR A 632 30.33 33.72 5.58
CA THR A 632 29.98 35.15 5.62
C THR A 632 28.96 35.40 6.72
N VAL A 633 27.92 34.58 6.81
CA VAL A 633 26.92 34.70 7.88
C VAL A 633 27.57 34.51 9.25
N ARG A 634 28.42 33.49 9.42
CA ARG A 634 29.14 33.25 10.68
C ARG A 634 30.00 34.44 11.11
N ALA A 635 30.60 35.16 10.17
CA ALA A 635 31.42 36.33 10.47
C ALA A 635 30.60 37.56 10.92
N VAL A 636 29.34 37.68 10.48
CA VAL A 636 28.49 38.87 10.73
C VAL A 636 27.35 38.63 11.72
N PHE A 637 26.98 37.37 11.97
CA PHE A 637 25.88 37.02 12.85
C PHE A 637 26.30 37.15 14.31
N THR A 638 25.71 38.13 15.01
CA THR A 638 26.06 38.47 16.40
C THR A 638 25.01 38.04 17.43
N GLY A 639 24.06 37.18 17.03
CA GLY A 639 22.93 36.80 17.87
C GLY A 639 23.33 35.81 18.97
N ARG A 640 23.42 36.26 20.23
CA ARG A 640 23.71 35.38 21.38
C ARG A 640 22.42 34.80 21.97
N LYS A 641 21.39 35.63 22.14
CA LYS A 641 20.04 35.23 22.60
C LYS A 641 19.04 35.37 21.45
N VAL A 642 18.74 34.24 20.80
CA VAL A 642 17.89 34.19 19.60
C VAL A 642 16.49 33.70 19.94
N VAL A 643 15.48 34.45 19.50
CA VAL A 643 14.08 34.02 19.54
C VAL A 643 13.60 33.72 18.12
N VAL A 644 13.14 32.49 17.88
CA VAL A 644 12.55 32.08 16.60
C VAL A 644 11.04 31.95 16.74
N ILE A 645 10.27 32.64 15.91
CA ILE A 645 8.81 32.66 15.98
C ILE A 645 8.26 31.75 14.87
N GLY A 646 7.68 30.61 15.25
CA GLY A 646 7.12 29.65 14.30
C GLY A 646 7.11 28.22 14.83
N GLY A 647 6.62 27.28 14.03
CA GLY A 647 6.64 25.85 14.39
C GLY A 647 6.71 24.88 13.22
N GLY A 648 6.97 25.37 12.00
CA GLY A 648 7.25 24.52 10.84
C GLY A 648 8.75 24.24 10.70
N ASP A 649 9.11 23.50 9.64
CA ASP A 649 10.50 23.10 9.39
C ASP A 649 11.46 24.31 9.30
N VAL A 650 11.03 25.43 8.70
CA VAL A 650 11.82 26.68 8.66
C VAL A 650 12.20 27.18 10.05
N ALA A 651 11.31 27.05 11.04
CA ALA A 651 11.58 27.50 12.40
C ALA A 651 12.58 26.58 13.10
N ILE A 652 12.45 25.27 12.91
CA ILE A 652 13.39 24.28 13.44
C ILE A 652 14.77 24.47 12.80
N ASP A 653 14.82 24.59 11.49
CA ASP A 653 16.08 24.74 10.76
C ASP A 653 16.78 26.06 11.11
N ALA A 654 16.04 27.16 11.22
CA ALA A 654 16.60 28.44 11.63
C ALA A 654 17.18 28.37 13.06
N ALA A 655 16.48 27.72 14.00
CA ALA A 655 16.96 27.56 15.37
C ALA A 655 18.26 26.72 15.42
N ARG A 656 18.28 25.60 14.70
CA ARG A 656 19.44 24.70 14.64
C ARG A 656 20.64 25.33 13.91
N CYS A 657 20.39 26.16 12.90
CA CYS A 657 21.42 26.97 12.26
C CYS A 657 21.98 28.04 13.21
N ALA A 658 21.14 28.72 13.99
CA ALA A 658 21.59 29.73 14.95
C ALA A 658 22.57 29.15 15.98
N ILE A 659 22.29 27.95 16.51
CA ILE A 659 23.21 27.21 17.38
C ILE A 659 24.57 26.99 16.70
N ARG A 660 24.57 26.51 15.45
CA ARG A 660 25.81 26.24 14.66
C ARG A 660 26.60 27.50 14.29
N LEU A 661 25.96 28.66 14.36
CA LEU A 661 26.58 29.97 14.18
C LEU A 661 27.11 30.55 15.50
N GLY A 662 26.91 29.86 16.64
CA GLY A 662 27.47 30.22 17.94
C GLY A 662 26.52 30.94 18.88
N SER A 663 25.20 30.86 18.67
CA SER A 663 24.23 31.37 19.65
C SER A 663 24.31 30.62 20.98
N GLU A 664 24.25 31.37 22.09
CA GLU A 664 24.34 30.84 23.46
C GLU A 664 22.97 30.29 23.92
N GLU A 665 21.89 31.00 23.57
CA GLU A 665 20.51 30.62 23.91
C GLU A 665 19.62 30.76 22.68
N VAL A 666 18.90 29.68 22.33
CA VAL A 666 17.94 29.69 21.22
C VAL A 666 16.58 29.20 21.71
N THR A 667 15.57 30.06 21.58
CA THR A 667 14.19 29.76 21.99
C THR A 667 13.23 29.82 20.80
N ILE A 668 12.46 28.75 20.57
CA ILE A 668 11.34 28.75 19.64
C ILE A 668 10.05 29.12 20.39
N LEU A 669 9.32 30.11 19.87
CA LEU A 669 7.97 30.46 20.33
C LEU A 669 6.93 29.88 19.38
N TYR A 670 6.07 29.00 19.91
CA TYR A 670 5.01 28.39 19.15
C TYR A 670 3.64 28.59 19.82
N ARG A 671 2.71 29.16 19.06
CA ARG A 671 1.38 29.56 19.57
C ARG A 671 0.40 28.41 19.88
N ARG A 672 0.78 27.15 19.62
CA ARG A 672 -0.04 25.94 19.91
C ARG A 672 0.78 24.92 20.70
N SER A 673 0.20 23.75 20.97
CA SER A 673 0.92 22.65 21.64
C SER A 673 1.78 21.85 20.66
N ARG A 674 2.67 20.99 21.19
CA ARG A 674 3.51 20.07 20.39
C ARG A 674 2.70 19.25 19.39
N LYS A 675 1.50 18.80 19.78
CA LYS A 675 0.63 17.96 18.93
C LYS A 675 0.20 18.66 17.63
N GLU A 676 0.03 19.98 17.66
CA GLU A 676 -0.36 20.77 16.48
C GLU A 676 0.83 21.36 15.73
N MET A 677 2.07 21.11 16.16
CA MET A 677 3.28 21.64 15.54
C MET A 677 3.49 21.00 14.16
N PRO A 678 3.65 21.79 13.07
CA PRO A 678 3.81 21.24 11.73
C PRO A 678 5.14 20.51 11.48
N ALA A 679 6.20 20.87 12.21
CA ALA A 679 7.51 20.25 12.06
C ALA A 679 7.48 18.76 12.44
N ARG A 680 8.37 17.98 11.82
CA ARG A 680 8.47 16.53 12.07
C ARG A 680 8.95 16.26 13.50
N GLU A 681 8.36 15.25 14.15
CA GLU A 681 8.74 14.86 15.52
C GLU A 681 10.24 14.52 15.66
N GLU A 682 10.85 13.91 14.64
CA GLU A 682 12.30 13.63 14.59
C GLU A 682 13.12 14.93 14.63
N GLU A 683 12.72 15.95 13.86
CA GLU A 683 13.41 17.25 13.80
C GLU A 683 13.21 18.06 15.09
N ILE A 684 12.05 17.96 15.72
CA ILE A 684 11.77 18.57 17.03
C ILE A 684 12.71 17.96 18.08
N LYS A 685 12.81 16.63 18.13
CA LYS A 685 13.74 15.94 19.05
C LYS A 685 15.19 16.34 18.81
N PHE A 686 15.61 16.41 17.54
CA PHE A 686 16.96 16.85 17.19
C PHE A 686 17.26 18.28 17.62
N ALA A 687 16.28 19.19 17.54
CA ALA A 687 16.43 20.56 18.04
C ALA A 687 16.56 20.59 19.57
N GLU A 688 15.71 19.84 20.28
CA GLU A 688 15.74 19.74 21.75
C GLU A 688 17.06 19.12 22.26
N GLU A 689 17.55 18.06 21.62
CA GLU A 689 18.85 17.43 21.90
C GLU A 689 20.03 18.40 21.68
N GLU A 690 19.92 19.29 20.69
CA GLU A 690 20.91 20.33 20.40
C GLU A 690 20.81 21.54 21.35
N GLY A 691 19.85 21.55 22.28
CA GLY A 691 19.70 22.61 23.28
C GLY A 691 18.70 23.72 22.93
N VAL A 692 17.92 23.57 21.85
CA VAL A 692 16.85 24.51 21.53
C VAL A 692 15.72 24.40 22.56
N THR A 693 15.36 25.53 23.18
CA THR A 693 14.20 25.60 24.08
C THR A 693 12.93 25.88 23.29
N ILE A 694 11.92 25.01 23.36
CA ILE A 694 10.63 25.25 22.67
C ILE A 694 9.57 25.66 23.70
N ARG A 695 9.07 26.90 23.60
CA ARG A 695 7.95 27.40 24.39
C ARG A 695 6.65 27.28 23.61
N TYR A 696 5.87 26.27 23.97
CA TYR A 696 4.52 26.04 23.45
C TYR A 696 3.52 27.02 24.06
N LEU A 697 2.40 27.21 23.37
CA LEU A 697 1.31 28.09 23.80
C LEU A 697 1.77 29.52 24.09
N VAL A 698 2.68 30.04 23.27
CA VAL A 698 3.17 31.43 23.38
C VAL A 698 3.06 32.12 22.02
N SER A 699 2.52 33.34 22.01
CA SER A 699 2.50 34.19 20.81
C SER A 699 3.19 35.52 21.09
N PRO A 700 4.00 36.05 20.17
CA PRO A 700 4.53 37.41 20.29
C PRO A 700 3.40 38.43 20.10
N VAL A 701 3.47 39.54 20.85
CA VAL A 701 2.56 40.69 20.77
C VAL A 701 3.28 41.91 20.23
N LYS A 702 4.52 42.14 20.68
CA LYS A 702 5.35 43.28 20.31
C LYS A 702 6.82 42.92 20.39
N ILE A 703 7.61 43.42 19.46
CA ILE A 703 9.07 43.34 19.49
C ILE A 703 9.58 44.65 20.09
N VAL A 704 10.39 44.57 21.14
CA VAL A 704 10.84 45.73 21.93
C VAL A 704 12.30 46.01 21.66
N GLY A 705 12.62 47.27 21.38
CA GLY A 705 13.98 47.74 21.14
C GLY A 705 14.00 49.24 20.85
N ASP A 706 15.21 49.80 20.81
CA ASP A 706 15.43 51.18 20.37
C ASP A 706 15.78 51.17 18.87
N GLU A 707 17.06 51.18 18.53
CA GLU A 707 17.53 50.93 17.15
C GLU A 707 17.71 49.44 16.85
N ARG A 708 17.92 48.63 17.90
CA ARG A 708 18.10 47.18 17.83
C ARG A 708 17.17 46.50 18.82
N VAL A 709 16.75 45.29 18.46
CA VAL A 709 15.96 44.39 19.31
C VAL A 709 16.64 44.17 20.68
N LYS A 710 15.84 44.22 21.75
CA LYS A 710 16.22 43.89 23.14
C LYS A 710 15.39 42.72 23.70
N GLY A 711 14.26 42.40 23.07
CA GLY A 711 13.45 41.25 23.40
C GLY A 711 12.07 41.28 22.76
N VAL A 712 11.24 40.32 23.16
CA VAL A 712 9.89 40.11 22.63
C VAL A 712 8.90 40.06 23.79
N GLU A 713 7.91 40.94 23.73
CA GLU A 713 6.73 40.86 24.59
C GLU A 713 5.79 39.79 24.03
N CYS A 714 5.42 38.85 24.89
CA CYS A 714 4.68 37.65 24.56
C CYS A 714 3.42 37.54 25.41
N ILE A 715 2.46 36.74 24.95
CA ILE A 715 1.25 36.38 25.68
C ILE A 715 1.08 34.86 25.70
N GLU A 716 0.59 34.31 26.81
CA GLU A 716 0.21 32.90 26.86
C GLU A 716 -1.04 32.65 26.02
N MET A 717 -1.10 31.46 25.42
CA MET A 717 -2.22 30.99 24.60
C MET A 717 -2.92 29.83 25.30
N GLU A 718 -4.22 29.68 25.04
CA GLU A 718 -4.97 28.46 25.32
C GLU A 718 -5.53 27.88 24.01
N LEU A 719 -5.84 26.59 24.01
CA LEU A 719 -6.39 25.93 22.83
C LEU A 719 -7.92 26.04 22.84
N GLY A 720 -8.47 26.69 21.82
CA GLY A 720 -9.90 26.68 21.52
C GLY A 720 -10.32 25.46 20.70
N GLU A 721 -11.46 25.59 20.04
CA GLU A 721 -11.99 24.57 19.13
C GLU A 721 -11.09 24.35 17.91
N PRO A 722 -11.09 23.14 17.31
CA PRO A 722 -10.47 22.86 16.02
C PRO A 722 -10.93 23.80 14.90
N ASP A 723 -10.03 24.16 13.99
CA ASP A 723 -10.35 24.76 12.70
C ASP A 723 -10.72 23.69 11.64
N GLU A 724 -11.02 24.11 10.40
CA GLU A 724 -11.39 23.22 9.28
C GLU A 724 -10.31 22.16 8.97
N SER A 725 -9.06 22.41 9.34
CA SER A 725 -7.96 21.44 9.19
C SER A 725 -7.89 20.42 10.33
N GLY A 726 -8.73 20.58 11.36
CA GLY A 726 -8.71 19.81 12.60
C GLY A 726 -7.72 20.33 13.65
N ARG A 727 -7.02 21.45 13.39
CA ARG A 727 -6.03 22.01 14.31
C ARG A 727 -6.71 22.96 15.29
N ARG A 728 -6.44 22.81 16.59
CA ARG A 728 -7.02 23.70 17.61
C ARG A 728 -6.59 25.16 17.40
N LYS A 729 -7.55 26.07 17.47
CA LYS A 729 -7.29 27.51 17.34
C LYS A 729 -6.58 28.03 18.59
N PRO A 730 -5.49 28.80 18.46
CA PRO A 730 -4.84 29.42 19.60
C PRO A 730 -5.61 30.68 20.02
N ILE A 731 -5.95 30.79 21.31
CA ILE A 731 -6.70 31.92 21.90
C ILE A 731 -5.80 32.62 22.92
N PRO A 732 -5.61 33.95 22.85
CA PRO A 732 -4.79 34.67 23.83
C PRO A 732 -5.42 34.69 25.22
N LYS A 733 -4.62 34.37 26.24
CA LYS A 733 -5.01 34.46 27.65
C LYS A 733 -4.71 35.86 28.17
N LYS A 734 -5.73 36.71 28.23
CA LYS A 734 -5.57 38.13 28.64
C LYS A 734 -4.94 38.25 30.04
N GLY A 735 -4.02 39.20 30.23
CA GLY A 735 -3.35 39.43 31.52
C GLY A 735 -2.19 38.47 31.80
N SER A 736 -1.77 37.68 30.80
CA SER A 736 -0.63 36.76 30.88
C SER A 736 0.59 37.27 30.11
N GLU A 737 0.67 38.58 29.86
CA GLU A 737 1.76 39.19 29.11
C GLU A 737 3.08 39.11 29.89
N PHE A 738 4.16 38.72 29.21
CA PHE A 738 5.50 38.62 29.80
C PHE A 738 6.58 38.94 28.77
N PHE A 739 7.78 39.23 29.25
CA PHE A 739 8.91 39.62 28.42
C PHE A 739 9.95 38.51 28.30
N ILE A 740 10.45 38.26 27.09
CA ILE A 740 11.58 37.39 26.81
C ILE A 740 12.72 38.25 26.24
N GLU A 741 13.87 38.25 26.90
CA GLU A 741 15.06 38.95 26.42
C GLU A 741 15.64 38.26 25.17
N ALA A 742 15.98 39.04 24.14
CA ALA A 742 16.57 38.55 22.90
C ALA A 742 17.32 39.67 22.20
N ASP A 743 18.45 39.36 21.56
CA ASP A 743 19.21 40.31 20.72
C ASP A 743 19.00 40.09 19.22
N THR A 744 18.30 39.00 18.86
CA THR A 744 17.93 38.61 17.51
C THR A 744 16.58 37.90 17.52
N VAL A 745 15.71 38.26 16.57
CA VAL A 745 14.40 37.64 16.38
C VAL A 745 14.30 37.10 14.95
N ILE A 746 14.01 35.82 14.78
CA ILE A 746 13.82 35.20 13.47
C ILE A 746 12.35 34.89 13.25
N SER A 747 11.73 35.50 12.24
CA SER A 747 10.31 35.30 11.92
C SER A 747 10.12 34.17 10.90
N ALA A 748 9.52 33.05 11.33
CA ALA A 748 9.32 31.83 10.53
C ALA A 748 7.84 31.37 10.53
N ILE A 749 6.92 32.31 10.29
CA ILE A 749 5.47 32.08 10.38
C ILE A 749 4.78 31.68 9.06
N GLY A 750 5.54 31.51 7.98
CA GLY A 750 5.05 30.99 6.71
C GLY A 750 5.65 31.70 5.50
N GLN A 751 5.34 31.17 4.32
CA GLN A 751 5.90 31.61 3.05
C GLN A 751 4.80 31.81 1.99
N TYR A 752 5.10 32.55 0.93
CA TYR A 752 4.20 32.73 -0.22
C TYR A 752 4.98 32.95 -1.53
N PRO A 753 4.38 32.63 -2.69
CA PRO A 753 5.00 32.84 -4.00
C PRO A 753 4.94 34.31 -4.44
N ASP A 754 5.99 34.77 -5.13
CA ASP A 754 5.98 36.06 -5.82
C ASP A 754 5.47 35.87 -7.26
N LEU A 755 4.23 36.30 -7.49
CA LEU A 755 3.53 36.16 -8.78
C LEU A 755 3.29 37.50 -9.46
N SER A 756 4.06 38.54 -9.10
CA SER A 756 3.89 39.91 -9.60
C SER A 756 4.21 40.06 -11.09
N PHE A 757 5.03 39.16 -11.65
CA PHE A 757 5.43 39.15 -13.07
C PHE A 757 4.40 38.52 -14.00
N LEU A 758 3.34 37.89 -13.47
CA LEU A 758 2.35 37.18 -14.28
C LEU A 758 1.21 38.11 -14.72
N PRO A 759 0.70 37.96 -15.96
CA PRO A 759 -0.45 38.70 -16.44
C PRO A 759 -1.74 38.32 -15.70
N ASN A 760 -2.72 39.23 -15.69
CA ASN A 760 -4.01 39.04 -15.01
C ASN A 760 -4.85 37.87 -15.55
N GLU A 761 -4.56 37.41 -16.76
CA GLU A 761 -5.20 36.27 -17.41
C GLU A 761 -4.91 34.94 -16.68
N ILE A 762 -3.82 34.87 -15.92
CA ILE A 762 -3.51 33.74 -15.02
C ILE A 762 -4.25 33.96 -13.71
N LYS A 763 -5.30 33.17 -13.49
CA LYS A 763 -6.14 33.23 -12.30
C LYS A 763 -5.34 32.86 -11.06
N LYS A 764 -5.59 33.59 -9.98
CA LYS A 764 -4.97 33.39 -8.67
C LYS A 764 -6.06 33.04 -7.64
N THR A 765 -5.72 32.19 -6.69
CA THR A 765 -6.57 31.87 -5.54
C THR A 765 -6.64 33.06 -4.57
N LYS A 766 -7.56 33.01 -3.61
CA LYS A 766 -7.61 33.96 -2.47
C LYS A 766 -6.32 33.98 -1.64
N TRP A 767 -5.52 32.92 -1.72
CA TRP A 767 -4.26 32.75 -0.99
C TRP A 767 -3.04 33.27 -1.77
N GLY A 768 -3.25 33.80 -2.98
CA GLY A 768 -2.17 34.30 -3.83
C GLY A 768 -1.36 33.20 -4.52
N THR A 769 -1.92 32.00 -4.70
CA THR A 769 -1.33 30.91 -5.51
C THR A 769 -1.99 30.81 -6.89
N ILE A 770 -1.37 30.11 -7.83
CA ILE A 770 -1.89 29.94 -9.21
C ILE A 770 -3.00 28.88 -9.24
N VAL A 771 -4.11 29.19 -9.92
CA VAL A 771 -5.18 28.22 -10.20
C VAL A 771 -4.78 27.37 -11.42
N VAL A 772 -4.84 26.06 -11.26
CA VAL A 772 -4.53 25.09 -12.33
C VAL A 772 -5.56 23.97 -12.40
N ASP A 773 -5.62 23.32 -13.56
CA ASP A 773 -6.26 22.02 -13.74
C ASP A 773 -5.49 20.95 -12.97
N THR A 774 -6.19 20.16 -12.15
CA THR A 774 -5.56 19.19 -11.23
C THR A 774 -4.95 17.98 -11.93
N ASN A 775 -5.37 17.67 -13.16
CA ASN A 775 -4.88 16.51 -13.91
C ASN A 775 -3.69 16.88 -14.79
N THR A 776 -3.73 18.06 -15.40
CA THR A 776 -2.80 18.49 -16.45
C THR A 776 -1.85 19.59 -15.99
N ALA A 777 -2.13 20.22 -14.85
CA ALA A 777 -1.43 21.39 -14.34
C ALA A 777 -1.50 22.64 -15.26
N ALA A 778 -2.45 22.66 -16.20
CA ALA A 778 -2.70 23.78 -17.09
C ALA A 778 -3.28 24.97 -16.31
N THR A 779 -2.80 26.18 -16.60
CA THR A 779 -3.36 27.41 -16.04
C THR A 779 -4.56 27.89 -16.87
N SER A 780 -5.20 28.99 -16.46
CA SER A 780 -6.23 29.66 -17.27
C SER A 780 -5.71 30.25 -18.58
N MET A 781 -4.39 30.25 -18.81
CA MET A 781 -3.75 30.69 -20.04
C MET A 781 -3.25 29.48 -20.85
N SER A 782 -3.71 29.37 -22.10
CA SER A 782 -3.31 28.29 -23.02
C SER A 782 -1.80 28.22 -23.25
N GLY A 783 -1.21 27.02 -23.19
CA GLY A 783 0.24 26.80 -23.33
C GLY A 783 1.07 27.17 -22.09
N VAL A 784 0.43 27.55 -20.99
CA VAL A 784 1.08 27.87 -19.71
C VAL A 784 0.61 26.91 -18.63
N PHE A 785 1.57 26.30 -17.94
CA PHE A 785 1.39 25.31 -16.90
C PHE A 785 2.05 25.79 -15.60
N ALA A 786 1.61 25.32 -14.44
CA ALA A 786 2.22 25.68 -13.17
C ALA A 786 2.20 24.52 -12.17
N GLY A 787 3.14 24.49 -11.24
CA GLY A 787 3.23 23.42 -10.26
C GLY A 787 4.14 23.72 -9.06
N GLY A 788 4.12 22.81 -8.09
CA GLY A 788 4.84 22.98 -6.83
C GLY A 788 4.22 24.08 -5.96
N ASP A 789 5.03 24.71 -5.10
CA ASP A 789 4.52 25.65 -4.09
C ASP A 789 3.85 26.90 -4.68
N ALA A 790 4.08 27.21 -5.97
CA ALA A 790 3.37 28.27 -6.67
C ALA A 790 1.85 27.99 -6.82
N VAL A 791 1.45 26.71 -6.76
CA VAL A 791 0.07 26.25 -6.89
C VAL A 791 -0.52 25.89 -5.52
N VAL A 792 0.19 25.04 -4.76
CA VAL A 792 -0.34 24.48 -3.49
C VAL A 792 0.07 25.28 -2.25
N GLY A 793 0.93 26.28 -2.39
CA GLY A 793 1.60 26.92 -1.28
C GLY A 793 2.75 26.06 -0.73
N PRO A 794 3.41 26.47 0.36
CA PRO A 794 4.57 25.75 0.89
C PRO A 794 4.21 24.32 1.27
N SER A 795 4.79 23.34 0.57
CA SER A 795 4.52 21.92 0.79
C SER A 795 5.81 21.08 0.77
N ILE A 796 5.65 19.76 0.73
CA ILE A 796 6.72 18.77 0.80
C ILE A 796 7.31 18.52 -0.59
N VAL A 797 8.62 18.27 -0.66
CA VAL A 797 9.37 18.14 -1.93
C VAL A 797 8.78 17.08 -2.88
N ILE A 798 8.33 15.94 -2.35
CA ILE A 798 7.72 14.86 -3.14
C ILE A 798 6.42 15.28 -3.84
N GLU A 799 5.71 16.27 -3.31
CA GLU A 799 4.51 16.82 -3.94
C GLU A 799 4.87 17.76 -5.09
N ALA A 800 5.92 18.56 -4.94
CA ALA A 800 6.47 19.36 -6.05
C ALA A 800 6.93 18.47 -7.21
N VAL A 801 7.54 17.31 -6.94
CA VAL A 801 7.84 16.29 -7.94
C VAL A 801 6.56 15.79 -8.62
N ALA A 802 5.51 15.46 -7.85
CA ALA A 802 4.24 15.01 -8.41
C ALA A 802 3.62 16.05 -9.37
N TRP A 803 3.63 17.33 -8.98
CA TRP A 803 3.18 18.42 -9.85
C TRP A 803 4.02 18.59 -11.11
N GLY A 804 5.35 18.49 -11.00
CA GLY A 804 6.23 18.55 -12.16
C GLY A 804 5.94 17.43 -13.16
N ARG A 805 5.67 16.21 -12.69
CA ARG A 805 5.24 15.10 -13.58
C ARG A 805 3.91 15.41 -14.28
N ARG A 806 2.90 15.86 -13.54
CA ARG A 806 1.59 16.21 -14.11
C ARG A 806 1.74 17.28 -15.19
N ALA A 807 2.51 18.33 -14.91
CA ALA A 807 2.79 19.39 -15.87
C ALA A 807 3.53 18.87 -17.10
N ALA A 808 4.52 17.98 -16.96
CA ALA A 808 5.19 17.39 -18.11
C ALA A 808 4.22 16.59 -19.00
N TYR A 809 3.28 15.84 -18.41
CA TYR A 809 2.23 15.15 -19.16
C TYR A 809 1.25 16.15 -19.83
N GLY A 810 0.86 17.22 -19.14
CA GLY A 810 -0.01 18.27 -19.69
C GLY A 810 0.63 19.00 -20.87
N ILE A 811 1.92 19.35 -20.76
CA ILE A 811 2.71 20.00 -21.81
C ILE A 811 2.82 19.08 -23.04
N ASP A 812 3.16 17.81 -22.83
CA ASP A 812 3.23 16.80 -23.89
C ASP A 812 1.87 16.65 -24.61
N ALA A 813 0.77 16.58 -23.87
CA ALA A 813 -0.58 16.51 -24.43
C ALA A 813 -0.93 17.76 -25.26
N TYR A 814 -0.64 18.95 -24.72
CA TYR A 814 -0.90 20.23 -25.38
C TYR A 814 -0.14 20.38 -26.69
N ILE A 815 1.16 20.08 -26.70
CA ILE A 815 2.00 20.19 -27.91
C ILE A 815 1.53 19.24 -29.02
N HIS A 816 0.99 18.08 -28.65
CA HIS A 816 0.43 17.12 -29.60
C HIS A 816 -1.05 17.37 -29.97
N GLY A 817 -1.60 18.54 -29.60
CA GLY A 817 -2.96 18.94 -29.98
C GLY A 817 -4.07 18.12 -29.30
N LYS A 818 -3.78 17.42 -28.20
CA LYS A 818 -4.83 16.79 -27.38
C LYS A 818 -5.57 17.88 -26.61
N GLU A 819 -6.86 17.67 -26.37
CA GLU A 819 -7.65 18.60 -25.58
C GLU A 819 -7.15 18.59 -24.13
N VAL A 820 -6.69 19.75 -23.67
CA VAL A 820 -6.24 19.97 -22.29
C VAL A 820 -7.30 20.88 -21.66
N SER A 821 -8.17 20.29 -20.84
CA SER A 821 -9.22 21.04 -20.14
C SER A 821 -8.62 21.96 -19.07
N PHE A 822 -9.25 23.10 -18.86
CA PHE A 822 -9.04 23.92 -17.66
C PHE A 822 -10.30 23.79 -16.79
N ASP A 823 -10.31 22.80 -15.88
CA ASP A 823 -11.35 22.66 -14.86
C ASP A 823 -10.85 23.25 -13.52
N PRO A 824 -11.25 24.49 -13.17
CA PRO A 824 -10.74 25.18 -12.00
C PRO A 824 -11.32 24.58 -10.72
N VAL A 825 -10.47 23.99 -9.87
CA VAL A 825 -10.84 23.70 -8.48
C VAL A 825 -10.46 24.91 -7.64
N GLU A 826 -11.46 25.68 -7.18
CA GLU A 826 -11.24 26.82 -6.27
C GLU A 826 -10.96 26.41 -4.81
N GLU A 827 -11.02 25.11 -4.49
CA GLU A 827 -10.80 24.55 -3.16
C GLU A 827 -9.34 24.22 -2.87
N ASP A 828 -8.97 24.25 -1.57
CA ASP A 828 -7.68 23.83 -1.06
C ASP A 828 -7.28 22.49 -1.68
N VAL A 829 -6.22 22.50 -2.48
CA VAL A 829 -5.69 21.34 -3.21
C VAL A 829 -4.95 20.43 -2.23
N ASN A 830 -5.66 19.94 -1.21
CA ASN A 830 -5.22 18.94 -0.24
C ASN A 830 -5.91 17.60 -0.54
N ARG A 831 -5.96 17.21 -1.82
CA ARG A 831 -6.45 15.88 -2.20
C ARG A 831 -5.27 14.91 -2.26
N LEU A 832 -5.12 14.17 -1.16
CA LEU A 832 -4.48 12.85 -1.16
C LEU A 832 -5.11 12.02 -2.29
N ILE A 833 -4.27 11.32 -3.06
CA ILE A 833 -4.68 10.48 -4.21
C ILE A 833 -5.47 9.22 -3.75
N ALA A 834 -5.73 9.09 -2.46
CA ALA A 834 -6.70 8.16 -1.90
C ALA A 834 -7.64 8.95 -0.99
N TYR A 835 -8.97 8.79 -1.15
CA TYR A 835 -9.94 9.40 -0.25
C TYR A 835 -9.66 8.94 1.18
N ARG A 836 -9.86 9.82 2.17
CA ARG A 836 -9.68 9.48 3.60
C ARG A 836 -10.46 8.23 4.00
N GLU A 837 -11.66 8.06 3.44
CA GLU A 837 -12.52 6.89 3.62
C GLU A 837 -11.92 5.61 3.04
N ASP A 838 -11.28 5.68 1.87
CA ASP A 838 -10.53 4.55 1.31
C ASP A 838 -9.36 4.18 2.22
N ILE A 839 -8.62 5.18 2.72
CA ILE A 839 -7.51 4.97 3.66
C ILE A 839 -7.99 4.32 4.97
N GLU A 840 -9.16 4.68 5.48
CA GLU A 840 -9.74 4.11 6.71
C GLU A 840 -10.28 2.70 6.52
N ASN A 841 -10.97 2.42 5.41
CA ASN A 841 -11.41 1.07 5.07
C ASN A 841 -10.23 0.12 4.83
N LEU A 842 -9.17 0.62 4.19
CA LEU A 842 -7.93 -0.12 3.97
C LEU A 842 -7.20 -0.42 5.29
N LYS A 843 -7.31 0.42 6.32
CA LYS A 843 -6.66 0.22 7.64
C LYS A 843 -7.24 -0.95 8.45
N ARG A 844 -8.43 -1.46 8.12
CA ARG A 844 -9.19 -2.44 8.92
C ARG A 844 -8.96 -3.92 8.51
N ASN A 845 -8.54 -4.19 7.28
CA ASN A 845 -8.78 -5.50 6.64
C ASN A 845 -7.54 -6.35 6.32
N VAL A 846 -6.51 -6.43 7.17
CA VAL A 846 -5.37 -7.33 6.90
C VAL A 846 -5.16 -8.31 8.06
N VAL A 847 -5.30 -9.61 7.76
CA VAL A 847 -4.78 -10.66 8.63
C VAL A 847 -3.35 -10.96 8.20
N LEU A 848 -2.40 -10.46 8.98
CA LEU A 848 -0.98 -10.77 8.88
C LEU A 848 -0.68 -11.97 9.77
N SER A 849 -1.24 -13.15 9.45
CA SER A 849 -0.95 -14.37 10.21
C SER A 849 0.38 -14.97 9.76
N GLY A 850 1.27 -15.27 10.71
CA GLY A 850 2.55 -15.93 10.44
C GLY A 850 3.68 -14.99 9.99
N VAL A 851 3.61 -13.69 10.32
CA VAL A 851 4.72 -12.75 10.12
C VAL A 851 5.45 -12.58 11.46
N GLU A 852 6.76 -12.78 11.46
CA GLU A 852 7.61 -12.55 12.64
C GLU A 852 7.87 -11.04 12.82
N GLU A 853 7.94 -10.62 14.09
CA GLU A 853 8.38 -9.28 14.47
C GLU A 853 9.90 -9.18 14.31
N GLU A 854 10.38 -8.08 13.72
CA GLU A 854 11.80 -7.78 13.55
C GLU A 854 12.05 -6.29 13.81
N GLU A 855 13.06 -5.96 14.61
CA GLU A 855 13.38 -4.56 14.89
C GLU A 855 13.76 -3.76 13.64
N ARG A 856 13.24 -2.53 13.56
CA ARG A 856 13.61 -1.56 12.51
C ARG A 856 15.06 -1.16 12.67
N LYS A 857 15.82 -1.17 11.56
CA LYS A 857 17.19 -0.66 11.56
C LYS A 857 17.21 0.84 11.77
N GLU A 858 17.93 1.27 12.80
CA GLU A 858 18.20 2.68 13.10
C GLU A 858 19.52 3.10 12.43
N VAL A 859 19.66 4.39 12.11
CA VAL A 859 20.89 4.95 11.54
C VAL A 859 21.77 5.57 12.60
N GLU A 860 23.08 5.53 12.38
CA GLU A 860 24.03 6.23 13.23
C GLU A 860 23.98 7.75 12.98
N LEU A 861 24.02 8.52 14.07
CA LEU A 861 24.10 9.97 14.04
C LEU A 861 25.54 10.42 14.35
N ILE A 862 25.94 11.58 13.84
CA ILE A 862 27.22 12.19 14.27
C ILE A 862 27.14 12.64 15.74
N PRO A 863 28.27 12.70 16.48
CA PRO A 863 28.29 13.13 17.87
C PRO A 863 27.71 14.54 18.09
N ILE A 864 27.11 14.79 19.25
CA ILE A 864 26.44 16.06 19.55
C ILE A 864 27.38 17.26 19.40
N ASP A 865 28.64 17.17 19.84
CA ASP A 865 29.61 18.26 19.72
C ASP A 865 29.88 18.67 18.26
N GLU A 866 29.85 17.70 17.33
CA GLU A 866 29.95 17.97 15.89
C GLU A 866 28.65 18.56 15.33
N ARG A 867 27.48 18.15 15.84
CA ARG A 867 26.18 18.73 15.46
C ARG A 867 26.11 20.21 15.84
N LEU A 868 26.64 20.58 17.00
CA LEU A 868 26.59 21.95 17.53
C LEU A 868 27.56 22.91 16.82
N SER A 869 28.65 22.39 16.25
CA SER A 869 29.76 23.23 15.72
C SER A 869 29.93 23.16 14.21
N THR A 870 29.29 22.20 13.54
CA THR A 870 29.48 21.98 12.10
C THR A 870 28.16 21.86 11.33
N PHE A 871 28.23 22.08 10.02
CA PHE A 871 27.15 21.79 9.08
C PHE A 871 27.30 20.42 8.42
N LYS A 872 28.07 19.50 9.02
CA LYS A 872 28.16 18.12 8.52
C LYS A 872 26.79 17.43 8.58
N GLU A 873 26.55 16.54 7.63
CA GLU A 873 25.34 15.74 7.58
C GLU A 873 25.15 14.95 8.88
N VAL A 874 23.98 15.10 9.52
CA VAL A 874 23.74 14.53 10.87
C VAL A 874 23.53 13.02 10.83
N GLU A 875 22.76 12.53 9.86
CA GLU A 875 22.47 11.10 9.68
C GLU A 875 23.50 10.47 8.74
N LYS A 876 24.16 9.35 9.12
CA LYS A 876 25.21 8.70 8.29
C LYS A 876 24.68 7.75 7.18
N GLY A 877 23.41 7.35 7.19
CA GLY A 877 22.83 6.40 6.24
C GLY A 877 22.98 4.92 6.66
N PHE A 878 22.51 3.99 5.83
CA PHE A 878 22.63 2.54 6.10
C PHE A 878 23.90 1.94 5.50
N SER A 879 24.43 0.90 6.16
CA SER A 879 25.38 -0.02 5.52
C SER A 879 24.66 -0.92 4.49
N GLU A 880 25.40 -1.54 3.56
CA GLU A 880 24.84 -2.54 2.62
C GLU A 880 24.08 -3.65 3.37
N LYS A 881 24.65 -4.13 4.49
CA LYS A 881 24.03 -5.17 5.32
C LYS A 881 22.73 -4.69 5.94
N ASP A 882 22.73 -3.51 6.58
CA ASP A 882 21.55 -2.99 7.26
C ASP A 882 20.44 -2.65 6.26
N ALA A 883 20.78 -2.13 5.07
CA ALA A 883 19.82 -1.87 4.02
C ALA A 883 19.15 -3.15 3.51
N VAL A 884 19.92 -4.22 3.29
CA VAL A 884 19.37 -5.53 2.88
C VAL A 884 18.48 -6.13 3.97
N GLU A 885 18.91 -6.09 5.23
CA GLU A 885 18.13 -6.61 6.37
C GLU A 885 16.82 -5.81 6.55
N GLU A 886 16.89 -4.47 6.51
CA GLU A 886 15.71 -3.60 6.58
C GLU A 886 14.77 -3.78 5.38
N ALA A 887 15.31 -4.04 4.19
CA ALA A 887 14.49 -4.29 3.00
C ALA A 887 13.76 -5.64 3.05
N LYS A 888 14.39 -6.68 3.62
CA LYS A 888 13.76 -8.01 3.81
C LYS A 888 12.54 -7.96 4.73
N ARG A 889 12.49 -6.97 5.63
CA ARG A 889 11.28 -6.72 6.44
C ARG A 889 10.06 -6.37 5.56
N CYS A 890 10.20 -5.92 4.31
CA CYS A 890 9.05 -5.53 3.48
C CYS A 890 8.03 -6.68 3.33
N LEU A 891 6.75 -6.41 3.64
CA LEU A 891 5.68 -7.41 3.54
C LEU A 891 5.28 -7.76 2.10
N SER A 892 5.77 -7.00 1.12
CA SER A 892 5.27 -7.00 -0.27
C SER A 892 3.74 -6.92 -0.35
N CYS A 893 3.14 -6.13 0.55
CA CYS A 893 1.70 -6.04 0.77
C CYS A 893 0.96 -5.45 -0.44
N ARG A 894 0.42 -6.33 -1.28
CA ARG A 894 -0.56 -6.03 -2.34
C ARG A 894 -1.59 -7.15 -2.39
N GLU A 895 -2.84 -6.82 -2.72
CA GLU A 895 -3.90 -7.82 -2.85
C GLU A 895 -3.57 -8.83 -3.97
N CYS A 896 -3.30 -8.38 -5.19
CA CYS A 896 -2.66 -9.23 -6.20
C CYS A 896 -1.15 -9.16 -6.09
N ILE A 897 -0.51 -10.24 -5.69
CA ILE A 897 0.94 -10.35 -5.65
C ILE A 897 1.60 -10.47 -7.03
N GLY A 898 0.93 -10.14 -8.13
CA GLY A 898 1.50 -10.08 -9.49
C GLY A 898 2.32 -11.27 -9.98
N CYS A 899 2.17 -12.44 -9.40
CA CYS A 899 2.91 -13.65 -9.81
C CYS A 899 2.71 -14.07 -11.27
N GLY A 900 1.69 -13.54 -11.97
CA GLY A 900 1.40 -13.89 -13.36
C GLY A 900 0.93 -15.33 -13.60
N ILE A 901 0.85 -16.17 -12.56
CA ILE A 901 0.40 -17.56 -12.63
C ILE A 901 -0.98 -17.64 -13.28
N CYS A 902 -1.91 -16.78 -12.89
CA CYS A 902 -3.25 -16.75 -13.45
C CYS A 902 -3.26 -16.55 -14.97
N GLY A 903 -2.33 -15.75 -15.51
CA GLY A 903 -2.19 -15.50 -16.95
C GLY A 903 -1.46 -16.62 -17.68
N ASN A 904 -0.50 -17.28 -17.02
CA ASN A 904 0.23 -18.42 -17.56
C ASN A 904 -0.64 -19.66 -17.70
N GLU A 905 -1.51 -19.89 -16.72
CA GLU A 905 -2.37 -21.07 -16.66
C GLU A 905 -3.75 -20.81 -17.31
N CYS A 906 -3.99 -19.60 -17.86
CA CYS A 906 -5.26 -19.29 -18.54
C CYS A 906 -5.28 -19.92 -19.95
N PRO A 907 -6.13 -20.93 -20.22
CA PRO A 907 -6.16 -21.60 -21.51
C PRO A 907 -6.66 -20.69 -22.64
N GLN A 908 -7.47 -19.68 -22.31
CA GLN A 908 -8.03 -18.73 -23.28
C GLN A 908 -7.15 -17.49 -23.48
N ASN A 909 -6.02 -17.40 -22.78
CA ASN A 909 -5.19 -16.20 -22.75
C ASN A 909 -5.98 -14.92 -22.44
N ALA A 910 -6.98 -15.02 -21.56
CA ALA A 910 -7.94 -13.96 -21.34
C ALA A 910 -7.46 -12.88 -20.36
N ILE A 911 -6.36 -13.10 -19.64
CA ILE A 911 -5.85 -12.16 -18.63
C ILE A 911 -4.94 -11.12 -19.29
N ASP A 912 -5.33 -9.85 -19.19
CA ASP A 912 -4.50 -8.71 -19.58
C ASP A 912 -4.06 -7.94 -18.33
N TYR A 913 -2.85 -8.20 -17.86
CA TYR A 913 -2.30 -7.58 -16.66
C TYR A 913 -2.01 -6.08 -16.81
N ASN A 914 -1.91 -5.61 -18.06
CA ASN A 914 -1.56 -4.25 -18.42
C ASN A 914 -2.76 -3.44 -18.89
N GLU A 915 -3.98 -4.00 -18.82
CA GLU A 915 -5.19 -3.24 -19.08
C GLU A 915 -5.21 -1.99 -18.18
N LYS A 916 -5.34 -0.84 -18.83
CA LYS A 916 -5.45 0.47 -18.18
C LYS A 916 -6.91 0.85 -18.05
N GLU A 917 -7.18 1.77 -17.13
CA GLU A 917 -8.48 2.43 -17.08
C GLU A 917 -8.82 3.06 -18.42
N LYS A 918 -10.11 3.06 -18.75
CA LYS A 918 -10.65 3.65 -19.97
C LYS A 918 -11.56 4.79 -19.58
N GLU A 919 -11.39 5.92 -20.25
CA GLU A 919 -12.35 7.02 -20.20
C GLU A 919 -13.42 6.76 -21.26
N ILE A 920 -14.67 6.83 -20.84
CA ILE A 920 -15.85 6.64 -21.68
C ILE A 920 -16.69 7.91 -21.58
N GLU A 921 -17.09 8.45 -22.73
CA GLU A 921 -18.01 9.58 -22.80
C GLU A 921 -19.38 9.15 -23.32
N ILE A 922 -20.43 9.54 -22.59
CA ILE A 922 -21.83 9.31 -22.97
C ILE A 922 -22.57 10.64 -22.98
N LYS A 923 -23.29 10.92 -24.07
CA LYS A 923 -24.24 12.03 -24.11
C LYS A 923 -25.59 11.55 -23.59
N ALA A 924 -25.97 11.98 -22.39
CA ALA A 924 -27.23 11.59 -21.81
C ALA A 924 -28.36 12.53 -22.23
N LYS A 925 -29.46 11.97 -22.75
CA LYS A 925 -30.73 12.67 -22.90
C LYS A 925 -31.35 12.98 -21.53
N GLU A 926 -31.24 12.01 -20.61
CA GLU A 926 -31.70 12.08 -19.23
C GLU A 926 -30.73 11.32 -18.32
N ILE A 927 -30.53 11.81 -17.10
CA ILE A 927 -29.64 11.22 -16.10
C ILE A 927 -30.45 10.89 -14.84
N HIS A 928 -30.37 9.63 -14.43
CA HIS A 928 -30.92 9.13 -13.18
C HIS A 928 -29.80 8.74 -12.24
N VAL A 929 -29.86 9.17 -10.99
CA VAL A 929 -28.82 8.88 -9.98
C VAL A 929 -29.46 8.15 -8.81
N ASP A 930 -28.87 7.03 -8.44
CA ASP A 930 -29.26 6.23 -7.29
C ASP A 930 -28.04 6.03 -6.39
N PRO A 931 -27.86 6.91 -5.39
CA PRO A 931 -26.68 6.91 -4.55
C PRO A 931 -26.60 5.64 -3.70
N GLU A 932 -25.39 5.29 -3.30
CA GLU A 932 -25.15 4.21 -2.37
C GLU A 932 -25.38 4.63 -0.91
N ILE A 933 -25.73 3.66 -0.08
CA ILE A 933 -25.91 3.83 1.35
C ILE A 933 -24.55 3.71 2.03
N TYR A 934 -24.04 4.84 2.55
CA TYR A 934 -22.83 4.87 3.37
C TYR A 934 -23.20 4.62 4.83
N PHE A 935 -22.62 3.58 5.45
CA PHE A 935 -22.78 3.32 6.88
C PHE A 935 -21.53 3.78 7.62
N GLU A 936 -21.62 4.93 8.30
CA GLU A 936 -20.59 5.35 9.25
C GLU A 936 -20.50 4.33 10.38
N SER A 937 -19.41 3.56 10.40
CA SER A 937 -19.02 2.77 11.56
C SER A 937 -18.30 3.71 12.52
N GLY A 938 -19.09 4.47 13.29
CA GLY A 938 -18.73 5.22 14.50
C GLY A 938 -17.34 5.85 14.47
N GLY A 939 -17.22 7.00 13.83
CA GLY A 939 -15.93 7.68 13.73
C GLY A 939 -16.03 9.11 13.24
N ASN A 940 -16.87 9.94 13.86
CA ASN A 940 -16.54 11.31 14.23
C ASN A 940 -17.73 11.96 14.92
N GLU A 941 -17.58 12.24 16.21
CA GLU A 941 -17.85 13.56 16.78
C GLU A 941 -17.40 13.51 18.25
N HIS A 942 -16.51 14.45 18.59
CA HIS A 942 -16.15 14.93 19.92
C HIS A 942 -16.67 14.12 21.11
N ASN A 943 -15.81 13.35 21.79
CA ASN A 943 -15.84 13.20 23.25
C ASN A 943 -14.65 12.38 23.77
N GLU A 944 -14.00 12.90 24.82
CA GLU A 944 -12.94 12.27 25.63
C GLU A 944 -13.45 11.07 26.47
N HIS A 945 -14.38 10.27 25.95
CA HIS A 945 -14.96 9.12 26.67
C HIS A 945 -14.70 7.75 26.03
N ASN A 946 -13.91 7.67 24.96
CA ASN A 946 -13.45 6.37 24.43
C ASN A 946 -12.19 5.86 25.14
N LYS A 947 -12.26 5.70 26.46
CA LYS A 947 -11.36 4.81 27.23
C LYS A 947 -11.83 3.34 27.22
N HIS A 948 -12.91 3.02 26.50
CA HIS A 948 -13.41 1.66 26.35
C HIS A 948 -13.72 1.37 24.89
N ASN A 949 -12.70 0.97 24.11
CA ASN A 949 -12.91 0.21 22.89
C ASN A 949 -11.64 -0.58 22.54
N GLU A 950 -11.34 -1.58 23.37
CA GLU A 950 -10.41 -2.65 22.97
C GLU A 950 -11.13 -3.87 22.37
N HIS A 951 -12.46 -4.02 22.43
CA HIS A 951 -13.14 -5.27 22.01
C HIS A 951 -14.52 -5.13 21.33
N ASN A 952 -14.78 -4.11 20.51
CA ASN A 952 -16.02 -4.10 19.72
C ASN A 952 -15.78 -4.54 18.28
N ALA A 953 -16.10 -5.81 18.02
CA ALA A 953 -16.20 -6.39 16.69
C ALA A 953 -17.29 -5.68 15.88
N HIS A 954 -16.89 -4.88 14.89
CA HIS A 954 -17.80 -4.19 13.99
C HIS A 954 -18.25 -5.15 12.87
N ILE A 955 -19.53 -5.51 12.84
CA ILE A 955 -20.20 -6.20 11.73
C ILE A 955 -21.07 -5.16 11.04
N ASN A 956 -21.00 -5.02 9.71
CA ASN A 956 -21.85 -4.11 8.95
C ASN A 956 -23.26 -4.70 8.68
N LEU A 957 -24.20 -3.89 8.17
CA LEU A 957 -25.60 -4.30 7.99
C LEU A 957 -25.76 -5.48 7.02
N PHE A 958 -24.94 -5.53 5.97
CA PHE A 958 -24.97 -6.58 4.95
C PHE A 958 -24.33 -7.86 5.46
N GLU A 959 -23.23 -7.75 6.21
CA GLU A 959 -22.62 -8.88 6.92
C GLU A 959 -23.60 -9.49 7.91
N LEU A 960 -24.37 -8.67 8.64
CA LEU A 960 -25.43 -9.16 9.52
C LEU A 960 -26.54 -9.88 8.75
N GLU A 961 -26.97 -9.36 7.58
CA GLU A 961 -27.97 -10.02 6.74
C GLU A 961 -27.44 -11.37 6.21
N ASP A 962 -26.22 -11.41 5.69
CA ASP A 962 -25.57 -12.65 5.23
C ASP A 962 -25.50 -13.67 6.37
N MET A 963 -25.08 -13.24 7.56
CA MET A 963 -25.07 -14.04 8.77
C MET A 963 -26.46 -14.55 9.18
N LEU A 964 -27.49 -13.69 9.15
CA LEU A 964 -28.88 -14.06 9.43
C LEU A 964 -29.43 -15.08 8.42
N SER A 965 -29.06 -14.94 7.15
CA SER A 965 -29.43 -15.87 6.07
C SER A 965 -28.78 -17.24 6.27
N LEU A 966 -27.53 -17.26 6.75
CA LEU A 966 -26.86 -18.47 7.21
C LEU A 966 -27.51 -18.98 8.50
N GLY A 967 -28.22 -18.15 9.25
CA GLY A 967 -28.89 -18.51 10.51
C GLY A 967 -27.98 -18.40 11.74
N ILE A 968 -26.85 -17.70 11.64
CA ILE A 968 -25.87 -17.49 12.70
C ILE A 968 -25.78 -16.00 12.98
N VAL A 969 -25.77 -15.56 14.24
CA VAL A 969 -25.44 -14.16 14.58
C VAL A 969 -24.39 -14.14 15.69
N THR A 970 -23.12 -14.14 15.29
CA THR A 970 -21.96 -14.18 16.19
C THR A 970 -20.82 -13.28 15.74
N THR A 971 -20.15 -12.62 16.67
CA THR A 971 -18.93 -11.85 16.41
C THR A 971 -17.75 -12.75 16.01
N PRO A 972 -16.62 -12.18 15.51
CA PRO A 972 -15.43 -12.94 15.16
C PRO A 972 -14.86 -13.82 16.28
N ASP A 973 -15.11 -13.48 17.53
CA ASP A 973 -14.78 -14.29 18.72
C ASP A 973 -15.90 -15.27 19.11
N GLY A 974 -16.83 -15.59 18.19
CA GLY A 974 -17.87 -16.61 18.36
C GLY A 974 -18.96 -16.28 19.39
N LYS A 975 -18.94 -15.09 19.97
CA LYS A 975 -19.94 -14.64 20.94
C LYS A 975 -21.18 -14.13 20.22
N LYS A 976 -22.36 -14.36 20.81
CA LYS A 976 -23.56 -13.63 20.37
C LYS A 976 -23.35 -12.15 20.74
N PRO A 977 -23.42 -11.21 19.80
CA PRO A 977 -23.24 -9.80 20.11
C PRO A 977 -24.30 -9.37 21.13
N GLU A 978 -23.91 -8.73 22.24
CA GLU A 978 -24.89 -8.25 23.23
C GLU A 978 -25.75 -7.10 22.69
N LYS A 979 -25.13 -6.29 21.82
CA LYS A 979 -25.74 -5.13 21.20
C LYS A 979 -25.18 -4.94 19.79
N VAL A 980 -26.04 -4.81 18.78
CA VAL A 980 -25.64 -4.37 17.43
C VAL A 980 -26.31 -3.03 17.16
N VAL A 981 -25.53 -2.07 16.67
CA VAL A 981 -25.95 -0.68 16.45
C VAL A 981 -25.64 -0.30 15.01
N PHE A 982 -26.67 0.11 14.28
CA PHE A 982 -26.52 0.70 12.95
C PHE A 982 -27.25 2.04 12.89
N ILE A 983 -26.66 2.97 12.16
CA ILE A 983 -27.19 4.30 11.88
C ILE A 983 -27.69 4.29 10.45
N SER A 984 -28.95 4.66 10.23
CA SER A 984 -29.54 4.79 8.90
C SER A 984 -30.40 6.05 8.84
N ASP A 985 -30.35 6.80 7.76
CA ASP A 985 -31.24 7.94 7.58
C ASP A 985 -32.67 7.49 7.23
N GLY A 986 -33.63 7.87 8.07
CA GLY A 986 -35.07 7.75 7.80
C GLY A 986 -35.72 6.39 8.08
N LYS A 987 -37.06 6.34 7.98
CA LYS A 987 -37.86 5.10 8.05
C LYS A 987 -37.58 4.26 6.81
N ASN A 988 -37.02 3.07 7.01
CA ASN A 988 -36.46 2.23 5.97
C ASN A 988 -37.14 0.84 6.02
N LYS A 989 -37.88 0.46 4.95
CA LYS A 989 -38.59 -0.83 4.87
C LYS A 989 -37.66 -2.04 4.92
N TYR A 990 -36.43 -1.93 4.44
CA TYR A 990 -35.42 -2.97 4.57
C TYR A 990 -35.00 -3.14 6.04
N ILE A 991 -34.85 -2.04 6.78
CA ILE A 991 -34.64 -2.11 8.24
C ILE A 991 -35.87 -2.73 8.91
N GLU A 992 -37.10 -2.37 8.52
CA GLU A 992 -38.31 -3.01 9.05
C GLU A 992 -38.35 -4.52 8.77
N ARG A 993 -37.99 -4.95 7.55
CA ARG A 993 -37.84 -6.38 7.18
C ARG A 993 -36.76 -7.07 8.01
N LEU A 994 -35.59 -6.46 8.11
CA LEU A 994 -34.49 -6.97 8.92
C LEU A 994 -34.90 -7.07 10.40
N MET A 995 -35.67 -6.09 10.89
CA MET A 995 -36.21 -6.08 12.25
C MET A 995 -37.26 -7.16 12.45
N GLU A 996 -38.10 -7.44 11.45
CA GLU A 996 -39.00 -8.58 11.45
C GLU A 996 -38.25 -9.91 11.42
N GLU A 997 -37.17 -10.04 10.65
CA GLU A 997 -36.32 -11.22 10.64
C GLU A 997 -35.61 -11.43 11.97
N LEU A 998 -35.04 -10.37 12.54
CA LEU A 998 -34.45 -10.37 13.88
C LEU A 998 -35.49 -10.75 14.94
N LYS A 999 -36.71 -10.23 14.83
CA LYS A 999 -37.84 -10.59 15.72
C LYS A 999 -38.26 -12.05 15.55
N LYS A 1000 -38.32 -12.58 14.32
CA LYS A 1000 -38.55 -14.00 14.03
C LYS A 1000 -37.45 -14.89 14.62
N LYS A 1001 -36.22 -14.38 14.70
CA LYS A 1001 -35.05 -15.02 15.33
C LYS A 1001 -34.94 -14.77 16.85
N GLY A 1002 -35.94 -14.13 17.47
CA GLY A 1002 -36.01 -13.92 18.92
C GLY A 1002 -35.10 -12.81 19.48
N VAL A 1003 -34.58 -11.92 18.62
CA VAL A 1003 -33.75 -10.77 18.99
C VAL A 1003 -34.66 -9.60 19.40
N LYS A 1004 -34.37 -8.95 20.53
CA LYS A 1004 -35.08 -7.73 20.94
C LYS A 1004 -34.43 -6.55 20.25
N SER A 1005 -35.17 -5.79 19.48
CA SER A 1005 -34.63 -4.62 18.79
C SER A 1005 -35.42 -3.36 19.14
N GLU A 1006 -34.72 -2.24 19.30
CA GLU A 1006 -35.26 -0.95 19.69
C GLU A 1006 -34.74 0.11 18.72
N VAL A 1007 -35.64 0.88 18.11
CA VAL A 1007 -35.27 1.97 17.22
C VAL A 1007 -35.27 3.27 18.02
N THR A 1008 -34.13 3.92 18.14
CA THR A 1008 -33.96 5.21 18.81
C THR A 1008 -33.72 6.28 17.75
N LYS A 1009 -34.55 7.32 17.73
CA LYS A 1009 -34.39 8.44 16.81
C LYS A 1009 -33.28 9.36 17.33
N VAL A 1010 -32.25 9.62 16.53
CA VAL A 1010 -31.24 10.62 16.86
C VAL A 1010 -31.72 11.96 16.28
N SER A 1011 -31.48 13.03 17.03
CA SER A 1011 -31.91 14.41 16.79
C SER A 1011 -31.94 14.86 15.32
N GLY A 1012 -32.91 15.73 14.98
CA GLY A 1012 -32.89 16.68 13.86
C GLY A 1012 -32.90 16.14 12.42
N ASN A 1013 -31.96 15.24 12.09
CA ASN A 1013 -31.61 14.88 10.71
C ASN A 1013 -32.24 13.56 10.22
N GLY A 1014 -33.09 12.93 11.02
CA GLY A 1014 -33.84 11.73 10.58
C GLY A 1014 -33.10 10.41 10.72
N ALA A 1015 -31.86 10.39 11.24
CA ALA A 1015 -31.11 9.17 11.53
C ALA A 1015 -31.83 8.28 12.58
N LEU A 1016 -32.06 7.02 12.21
CA LEU A 1016 -32.52 5.94 13.07
C LEU A 1016 -31.30 5.16 13.57
N ILE A 1017 -31.13 5.11 14.90
CA ILE A 1017 -30.29 4.11 15.54
C ILE A 1017 -31.14 2.87 15.79
N VAL A 1018 -30.73 1.73 15.24
CA VAL A 1018 -31.35 0.45 15.58
C VAL A 1018 -30.47 -0.27 16.59
N ASN A 1019 -30.94 -0.37 17.83
CA ASN A 1019 -30.30 -1.08 18.92
C ASN A 1019 -30.86 -2.51 18.99
N CYS A 1020 -30.10 -3.49 18.50
CA CYS A 1020 -30.47 -4.90 18.63
C CYS A 1020 -29.85 -5.49 19.89
N LYS A 1021 -30.64 -5.77 20.94
CA LYS A 1021 -30.25 -6.49 22.15
C LYS A 1021 -30.53 -7.99 21.99
N PHE A 1022 -29.46 -8.78 21.98
CA PHE A 1022 -29.58 -10.23 22.00
C PHE A 1022 -29.72 -10.70 23.45
N LYS A 1023 -30.55 -11.72 23.73
CA LYS A 1023 -30.66 -12.26 25.10
C LYS A 1023 -29.30 -12.82 25.53
N GLU A 1024 -28.79 -12.35 26.67
CA GLU A 1024 -27.57 -12.83 27.32
C GLU A 1024 -27.56 -14.36 27.39
N SER A 1025 -26.49 -15.01 26.90
CA SER A 1025 -26.36 -16.46 26.99
C SER A 1025 -26.06 -16.89 28.43
N GLU A 1026 -26.54 -18.07 28.83
CA GLU A 1026 -26.22 -18.67 30.15
C GLU A 1026 -24.70 -18.87 30.34
N TYR A 1027 -23.94 -19.00 29.24
CA TYR A 1027 -22.49 -19.04 29.25
C TYR A 1027 -21.87 -17.71 29.73
N TYR A 1028 -22.41 -16.57 29.30
CA TYR A 1028 -21.96 -15.25 29.76
C TYR A 1028 -22.33 -14.98 31.23
N LYS A 1029 -23.51 -15.44 31.68
CA LYS A 1029 -23.87 -15.41 33.10
C LYS A 1029 -22.93 -16.27 33.97
N LYS A 1030 -22.40 -17.37 33.44
CA LYS A 1030 -21.37 -18.20 34.10
C LYS A 1030 -20.00 -17.53 34.12
N LEU A 1031 -19.61 -16.81 33.07
CA LEU A 1031 -18.35 -16.04 33.02
C LEU A 1031 -18.35 -14.85 33.98
N LYS A 1032 -19.45 -14.10 34.09
CA LYS A 1032 -19.62 -13.04 35.11
C LYS A 1032 -19.55 -13.58 36.55
N ARG A 1033 -19.89 -14.85 36.78
CA ARG A 1033 -19.82 -15.51 38.10
C ARG A 1033 -18.43 -16.07 38.44
N ARG A 1034 -17.46 -16.01 37.53
CA ARG A 1034 -16.08 -16.49 37.72
C ARG A 1034 -15.02 -15.39 37.66
N LYS A 1035 -15.41 -14.10 37.59
CA LYS A 1035 -14.52 -12.96 37.89
C LYS A 1035 -14.56 -12.64 39.37
#